data_AF-A0A6T8WMH8-F1
#
_entry.id   AF-A0A6T8WMH8-F1
#
_cell.length_a   1.000
_cell.length_b   1.000
_cell.length_c   1.000
_cell.angle_alpha   90.00
_cell.angle_beta   90.00
_cell.angle_gamma   90.00
#
_symmetry.space_group_name_H-M   'P 1'
#
loop_
_entity.id
_entity.type
_entity.pdbx_description
1 polymer ?
#
loop_
_entity_poly.entity_id
_entity_poly.type
_entity_poly.pdbx_seq_one_letter_code
_entity_poly.pdbx_strand_id
1 'polypeptide(L)'
;MARSRAPRLDAKEPFFKQLPRELSPSEEELVADLQRVAISAQAFLPREVSLQEWAERRAPGRVTFTTNAAGMVSINLVESASEFFDKLPPEAFSDEEDRLRLMLTELLAQGSQSIVSVEADREVRASCASFLPRSVSLHEWIERRIGGEIQVYDERGETMCRLMSAEDPAASKEAKIEAFFESLPTSSFTDPEERLRQSIFDFLASWKSQELASLSHTGMDRGVQRCRAAFLPKEVSLKEWIERRIGGEVELRRDRAGQYIVHLTAAARPIVTAKYEAMEKAANTEKIKNPTPTTPVVVADSQTHAETKSDRMAQFFSSLPEDRLTDEESTLREALLEWLQVWEDKKSGVSPTMSDAGQDKALQSLRNLTMPREVPLREWIDRRVGGEVETSRDEKGQYHMMLRHSQPRVKAPPAVNRDVKEKESWPYPEAFFEKLSQNELTRDELALREALLDWVADVKTNRPDAIALLADAPRERQVSLARTKLLPPEVGLRTWIEKRIGGELEIVKDDKGKVGIRMRESLPAEKKKEAFFESLPADGFATEEEELREAILNFLTEWRGESTPTLSHAGSDSMVRSCRQALLKGTPVSLKEWIDRRIGGEVEMLMDPTGQWAMGLRGHLDHSAVSKKRKAEKVDDGKGKGKGKDKHGDSAPWKRARSGDDRDRASSGGSAQPKRGVERVRN
;
A
#
# COMPACT_ATOMS: atom_id res chain seq x y z
N MET A 1 -8.72 45.41 43.79
CA MET A 1 -9.89 45.03 42.97
C MET A 1 -9.87 43.52 42.78
N ALA A 2 -10.57 42.78 43.65
CA ALA A 2 -10.72 41.34 43.53
C ALA A 2 -11.92 41.04 42.62
N ARG A 3 -11.70 40.38 41.49
CA ARG A 3 -12.79 39.91 40.62
C ARG A 3 -13.44 38.68 41.27
N SER A 4 -14.63 38.89 41.79
CA SER A 4 -15.52 37.84 42.29
C SER A 4 -15.85 36.85 41.17
N ARG A 5 -15.52 35.59 41.38
CA ARG A 5 -15.80 34.46 40.49
C ARG A 5 -17.22 33.98 40.83
N ALA A 6 -18.17 34.19 39.92
CA ALA A 6 -19.56 33.78 40.12
C ALA A 6 -19.66 32.26 40.38
N PRO A 7 -20.51 31.81 41.32
CA PRO A 7 -20.73 30.38 41.56
C PRO A 7 -21.53 29.78 40.40
N ARG A 8 -21.08 28.63 39.89
CA ARG A 8 -21.86 27.81 38.95
C ARG A 8 -23.15 27.40 39.65
N LEU A 9 -24.30 27.87 39.15
CA LEU A 9 -25.61 27.44 39.61
C LEU A 9 -25.73 25.92 39.41
N ASP A 10 -26.03 25.21 40.49
CA ASP A 10 -26.13 23.75 40.53
C ASP A 10 -27.38 23.32 39.73
N ALA A 11 -27.18 22.74 38.54
CA ALA A 11 -28.24 22.47 37.56
C ALA A 11 -29.35 21.51 38.04
N LYS A 12 -29.22 20.95 39.26
CA LYS A 12 -30.14 19.98 39.87
C LYS A 12 -31.20 20.63 40.76
N GLU A 13 -30.90 21.78 41.37
CA GLU A 13 -31.82 22.51 42.24
C GLU A 13 -33.17 22.89 41.60
N PRO A 14 -33.24 23.35 40.34
CA PRO A 14 -34.52 23.67 39.73
C PRO A 14 -35.40 22.43 39.50
N PHE A 15 -34.83 21.25 39.24
CA PHE A 15 -35.58 20.01 39.08
C PHE A 15 -36.28 19.61 40.38
N PHE A 16 -35.53 19.54 41.49
CA PHE A 16 -36.13 19.18 42.80
C PHE A 16 -37.12 20.23 43.33
N LYS A 17 -36.96 21.51 42.95
CA LYS A 17 -37.94 22.58 43.26
C LYS A 17 -39.23 22.47 42.44
N GLN A 18 -39.21 21.77 41.31
CA GLN A 18 -40.37 21.56 40.42
C GLN A 18 -41.15 20.28 40.73
N LEU A 19 -40.63 19.38 41.58
CA LEU A 19 -41.32 18.15 41.93
C LEU A 19 -42.54 18.44 42.83
N PRO A 20 -43.68 17.77 42.60
CA PRO A 20 -44.84 17.85 43.47
C PRO A 20 -44.52 17.30 44.88
N ARG A 21 -45.30 17.72 45.90
CA ARG A 21 -45.12 17.27 47.29
C ARG A 21 -45.47 15.80 47.50
N GLU A 22 -46.34 15.26 46.66
CA GLU A 22 -46.74 13.86 46.66
C GLU A 22 -45.99 13.14 45.55
N LEU A 23 -45.56 11.90 45.83
CA LEU A 23 -44.88 11.06 44.86
C LEU A 23 -45.85 10.71 43.74
N SER A 24 -45.39 10.85 42.50
CA SER A 24 -46.10 10.30 41.34
C SER A 24 -46.13 8.76 41.39
N PRO A 25 -47.06 8.11 40.69
CA PRO A 25 -47.12 6.64 40.65
C PRO A 25 -45.79 5.97 40.23
N SER A 26 -45.05 6.59 39.30
CA SER A 26 -43.72 6.11 38.90
C SER A 26 -42.66 6.29 39.98
N GLU A 27 -42.75 7.35 40.80
CA GLU A 27 -41.87 7.54 41.95
C GLU A 27 -42.19 6.55 43.08
N GLU A 28 -43.46 6.22 43.30
CA GLU A 28 -43.87 5.19 44.26
C GLU A 28 -43.34 3.81 43.85
N GLU A 29 -43.43 3.47 42.56
CA GLU A 29 -42.86 2.23 42.01
C GLU A 29 -41.34 2.18 42.20
N LEU A 30 -40.64 3.27 41.87
CA LEU A 30 -39.20 3.38 42.08
C LEU A 30 -38.81 3.24 43.55
N VAL A 31 -39.57 3.84 44.47
CA VAL A 31 -39.36 3.68 45.92
C VAL A 31 -39.55 2.22 46.34
N ALA A 32 -40.57 1.53 45.82
CA ALA A 32 -40.80 0.12 46.11
C ALA A 32 -39.63 -0.76 45.62
N ASP A 33 -39.08 -0.48 44.44
CA ASP A 33 -37.89 -1.17 43.93
C ASP A 33 -36.64 -0.91 44.78
N LEU A 34 -36.40 0.34 45.16
CA LEU A 34 -35.29 0.69 46.05
C LEU A 34 -35.39 -0.03 47.40
N GLN A 35 -36.61 -0.17 47.94
CA GLN A 35 -36.85 -0.95 49.15
C GLN A 35 -36.53 -2.43 48.97
N ARG A 36 -36.98 -3.06 47.86
CA ARG A 36 -36.67 -4.46 47.54
C ARG A 36 -35.17 -4.72 47.43
N VAL A 37 -34.46 -3.82 46.73
CA VAL A 37 -33.00 -3.88 46.58
C VAL A 37 -32.31 -3.71 47.94
N ALA A 38 -32.74 -2.74 48.76
CA ALA A 38 -32.16 -2.50 50.07
C ALA A 38 -32.32 -3.71 51.01
N ILE A 39 -33.51 -4.32 51.06
CA ILE A 39 -33.77 -5.52 51.87
C ILE A 39 -32.85 -6.67 51.42
N SER A 40 -32.77 -6.90 50.11
CA SER A 40 -31.94 -7.97 49.54
C SER A 40 -30.45 -7.74 49.79
N ALA A 41 -29.98 -6.50 49.61
CA ALA A 41 -28.60 -6.11 49.86
C ALA A 41 -28.23 -6.27 51.33
N GLN A 42 -29.08 -5.82 52.26
CA GLN A 42 -28.83 -5.94 53.70
C GLN A 42 -28.86 -7.39 54.21
N ALA A 43 -29.66 -8.26 53.57
CA ALA A 43 -29.74 -9.67 53.92
C ALA A 43 -28.52 -10.48 53.43
N PHE A 44 -27.94 -10.09 52.29
CA PHE A 44 -26.92 -10.87 51.59
C PHE A 44 -25.50 -10.30 51.70
N LEU A 45 -25.34 -8.97 51.69
CA LEU A 45 -24.02 -8.31 51.67
C LEU A 45 -23.49 -8.08 53.09
N PRO A 46 -22.20 -8.37 53.35
CA PRO A 46 -21.52 -7.93 54.56
C PRO A 46 -21.53 -6.39 54.67
N ARG A 47 -21.49 -5.87 55.91
CA ARG A 47 -21.52 -4.42 56.19
C ARG A 47 -20.37 -3.63 55.54
N GLU A 48 -19.31 -4.32 55.14
CA GLU A 48 -18.10 -3.76 54.56
C GLU A 48 -18.11 -3.74 53.02
N VAL A 49 -19.14 -4.33 52.38
CA VAL A 49 -19.23 -4.44 50.92
C VAL A 49 -20.42 -3.63 50.41
N SER A 50 -20.15 -2.64 49.55
CA SER A 50 -21.22 -1.87 48.90
C SER A 50 -21.89 -2.68 47.79
N LEU A 51 -23.16 -2.36 47.50
CA LEU A 51 -23.89 -2.97 46.37
C LEU A 51 -23.17 -2.72 45.04
N GLN A 52 -22.56 -1.55 44.88
CA GLN A 52 -21.76 -1.20 43.71
C GLN A 52 -20.53 -2.11 43.56
N GLU A 53 -19.69 -2.22 44.59
CA GLU A 53 -18.48 -3.08 44.54
C GLU A 53 -18.83 -4.55 44.31
N TRP A 54 -19.94 -5.02 44.89
CA TRP A 54 -20.44 -6.37 44.63
C TRP A 54 -20.85 -6.55 43.17
N ALA A 55 -21.65 -5.64 42.63
CA ALA A 55 -22.14 -5.72 41.26
C ALA A 55 -21.00 -5.65 40.23
N GLU A 56 -20.03 -4.75 40.43
CA GLU A 56 -18.85 -4.62 39.56
C GLU A 56 -18.00 -5.91 39.54
N ARG A 57 -17.91 -6.64 40.66
CA ARG A 57 -17.08 -7.85 40.78
C ARG A 57 -17.82 -9.15 40.45
N ARG A 58 -19.14 -9.19 40.60
CA ARG A 58 -19.93 -10.45 40.54
C ARG A 58 -21.04 -10.45 39.50
N ALA A 59 -21.42 -9.29 38.97
CA ALA A 59 -22.36 -9.16 37.86
C ALA A 59 -21.81 -8.32 36.68
N PRO A 60 -20.52 -8.44 36.29
CA PRO A 60 -20.01 -7.71 35.14
C PRO A 60 -20.78 -8.15 33.88
N GLY A 61 -21.34 -7.19 33.16
CA GLY A 61 -22.12 -7.44 31.94
C GLY A 61 -23.62 -7.66 32.13
N ARG A 62 -24.16 -7.52 33.36
CA ARG A 62 -25.62 -7.41 33.59
C ARG A 62 -26.03 -6.03 34.08
N VAL A 63 -25.24 -5.47 34.99
CA VAL A 63 -25.45 -4.12 35.55
C VAL A 63 -24.08 -3.44 35.66
N THR A 64 -23.97 -2.21 35.17
CA THR A 64 -22.74 -1.40 35.29
C THR A 64 -23.02 -0.10 36.02
N PHE A 65 -22.10 0.28 36.89
CA PHE A 65 -22.13 1.54 37.61
C PHE A 65 -21.14 2.49 36.94
N THR A 66 -21.60 3.64 36.47
CA THR A 66 -20.74 4.68 35.88
C THR A 66 -20.75 5.90 36.76
N THR A 67 -19.57 6.39 37.13
CA THR A 67 -19.43 7.64 37.88
C THR A 67 -18.90 8.73 36.96
N ASN A 68 -19.63 9.84 36.81
CA ASN A 68 -19.15 10.96 36.00
C ASN A 68 -18.16 11.84 36.79
N ALA A 69 -17.53 12.82 36.10
CA ALA A 69 -16.58 13.76 36.70
C ALA A 69 -17.18 14.65 37.81
N ALA A 70 -18.51 14.66 37.97
CA ALA A 70 -19.24 15.35 39.04
C ALA A 70 -19.66 14.42 40.20
N GLY A 71 -19.16 13.17 40.22
CA GLY A 71 -19.44 12.19 41.29
C GLY A 71 -20.84 11.57 41.23
N MET A 72 -21.61 11.76 40.15
CA MET A 72 -22.92 11.13 40.00
C MET A 72 -22.75 9.68 39.54
N VAL A 73 -23.31 8.76 40.32
CA VAL A 73 -23.33 7.32 40.02
C VAL A 73 -24.63 7.00 39.27
N SER A 74 -24.50 6.46 38.06
CA SER A 74 -25.61 5.97 37.25
C SER A 74 -25.54 4.45 37.13
N ILE A 75 -26.68 3.79 37.29
CA ILE A 75 -26.85 2.34 37.13
C ILE A 75 -27.34 2.08 35.70
N ASN A 76 -26.60 1.30 34.93
CA ASN A 76 -26.94 0.97 33.55
C ASN A 76 -27.15 -0.54 33.42
N LEU A 77 -28.23 -0.95 32.74
CA LEU A 77 -28.41 -2.33 32.31
C LEU A 77 -27.53 -2.58 31.09
N VAL A 78 -26.81 -3.70 31.10
CA VAL A 78 -26.08 -4.17 29.92
C VAL A 78 -26.93 -5.28 29.31
N GLU A 79 -27.88 -4.91 28.45
CA GLU A 79 -28.44 -5.89 27.52
C GLU A 79 -27.32 -6.27 26.54
N SER A 80 -27.06 -7.56 26.38
CA SER A 80 -26.10 -8.00 25.38
C SER A 80 -26.65 -7.70 23.98
N ALA A 81 -25.78 -7.30 23.05
CA ALA A 81 -26.18 -7.04 21.67
C ALA A 81 -26.98 -8.23 21.08
N SER A 82 -26.60 -9.47 21.43
CA SER A 82 -27.32 -10.69 21.02
C SER A 82 -28.77 -10.72 21.51
N GLU A 83 -29.02 -10.47 22.80
CA GLU A 83 -30.38 -10.48 23.35
C GLU A 83 -31.26 -9.37 22.76
N PHE A 84 -30.68 -8.24 22.38
CA PHE A 84 -31.39 -7.19 21.66
C PHE A 84 -31.80 -7.65 20.25
N PHE A 85 -30.87 -8.19 19.45
CA PHE A 85 -31.17 -8.68 18.11
C PHE A 85 -32.12 -9.88 18.11
N ASP A 86 -32.04 -10.76 19.11
CA ASP A 86 -32.93 -11.92 19.25
C ASP A 86 -34.39 -11.54 19.53
N LYS A 87 -34.63 -10.34 20.08
CA LYS A 87 -35.98 -9.80 20.33
C LYS A 87 -36.60 -9.14 19.10
N LEU A 88 -35.82 -8.81 18.08
CA LEU A 88 -36.31 -8.13 16.87
C LEU A 88 -36.94 -9.13 15.88
N PRO A 89 -38.01 -8.76 15.16
CA PRO A 89 -38.64 -9.66 14.19
C PRO A 89 -37.66 -9.97 13.04
N PRO A 90 -37.43 -11.23 12.66
CA PRO A 90 -36.43 -11.57 11.64
C PRO A 90 -36.80 -11.09 10.24
N GLU A 91 -38.10 -11.00 9.92
CA GLU A 91 -38.61 -10.72 8.57
C GLU A 91 -39.33 -9.36 8.45
N ALA A 92 -39.30 -8.54 9.50
CA ALA A 92 -39.97 -7.24 9.52
C ALA A 92 -39.20 -6.26 10.43
N PHE A 93 -39.28 -4.98 10.07
CA PHE A 93 -38.80 -3.88 10.91
C PHE A 93 -39.89 -3.45 11.88
N SER A 94 -39.53 -3.17 13.14
CA SER A 94 -40.41 -2.45 14.06
C SER A 94 -40.63 -1.00 13.62
N ASP A 95 -41.63 -0.30 14.17
CA ASP A 95 -41.89 1.11 13.86
C ASP A 95 -40.68 2.01 14.19
N GLU A 96 -39.93 1.67 15.24
CA GLU A 96 -38.68 2.33 15.61
C GLU A 96 -37.55 2.02 14.63
N GLU A 97 -37.43 0.76 14.18
CA GLU A 97 -36.46 0.35 13.16
C GLU A 97 -36.71 1.05 11.83
N ASP A 98 -37.97 1.07 11.38
CA ASP A 98 -38.35 1.72 10.13
C ASP A 98 -38.16 3.23 10.18
N ARG A 99 -38.41 3.85 11.34
CA ARG A 99 -38.10 5.27 11.53
C ARG A 99 -36.60 5.55 11.38
N LEU A 100 -35.75 4.77 12.06
CA LEU A 100 -34.29 4.93 11.95
C LEU A 100 -33.81 4.66 10.52
N ARG A 101 -34.32 3.60 9.88
CA ARG A 101 -34.04 3.25 8.48
C ARG A 101 -34.40 4.39 7.53
N LEU A 102 -35.61 4.93 7.59
CA LEU A 102 -36.06 6.02 6.71
C LEU A 102 -35.17 7.26 6.84
N MET A 103 -34.82 7.64 8.06
CA MET A 103 -33.93 8.77 8.31
C MET A 103 -32.53 8.56 7.72
N LEU A 104 -31.97 7.36 7.88
CA LEU A 104 -30.68 7.02 7.29
C LEU A 104 -30.74 7.03 5.76
N THR A 105 -31.81 6.50 5.16
CA THR A 105 -31.97 6.52 3.70
C THR A 105 -32.11 7.94 3.15
N GLU A 106 -32.80 8.85 3.85
CA GLU A 106 -32.95 10.25 3.45
C GLU A 106 -31.63 11.02 3.57
N LEU A 107 -30.86 10.78 4.64
CA LEU A 107 -29.52 11.36 4.83
C LEU A 107 -28.54 10.88 3.75
N LEU A 108 -28.57 9.59 3.43
CA LEU A 108 -27.67 8.96 2.47
C LEU A 108 -28.12 9.14 1.01
N ALA A 109 -29.36 9.57 0.76
CA ALA A 109 -29.80 9.99 -0.57
C ALA A 109 -29.02 11.22 -1.08
N GLN A 110 -28.43 12.00 -0.17
CA GLN A 110 -27.61 13.17 -0.51
C GLN A 110 -26.17 12.79 -0.91
N GLY A 111 -25.76 11.53 -0.70
CA GLY A 111 -24.44 11.00 -1.02
C GLY A 111 -23.87 10.10 0.08
N SER A 112 -22.69 9.54 -0.17
CA SER A 112 -21.94 8.77 0.83
C SER A 112 -21.49 9.66 1.99
N GLN A 113 -21.72 9.21 3.21
CA GLN A 113 -21.32 9.93 4.43
C GLN A 113 -20.51 9.03 5.36
N SER A 114 -19.64 9.61 6.18
CA SER A 114 -18.98 8.85 7.23
C SER A 114 -19.96 8.51 8.35
N ILE A 115 -19.80 7.34 8.96
CA ILE A 115 -20.71 6.90 10.03
C ILE A 115 -20.66 7.85 11.23
N VAL A 116 -19.51 8.46 11.48
CA VAL A 116 -19.32 9.48 12.52
C VAL A 116 -20.14 10.74 12.21
N SER A 117 -20.21 11.15 10.94
CA SER A 117 -21.06 12.27 10.51
C SER A 117 -22.55 11.93 10.68
N VAL A 118 -22.94 10.71 10.35
CA VAL A 118 -24.32 10.23 10.50
C VAL A 118 -24.73 10.14 11.98
N GLU A 119 -23.86 9.63 12.85
CA GLU A 119 -24.08 9.64 14.31
C GLU A 119 -24.05 11.07 14.91
N ALA A 120 -23.40 12.01 14.22
CA ALA A 120 -23.38 13.41 14.63
C ALA A 120 -24.70 14.14 14.33
N ASP A 121 -25.52 13.63 13.42
CA ASP A 121 -26.83 14.19 13.10
C ASP A 121 -27.75 14.19 14.33
N ARG A 122 -28.49 15.28 14.52
CA ARG A 122 -29.31 15.47 15.73
C ARG A 122 -30.45 14.45 15.81
N GLU A 123 -31.11 14.20 14.68
CA GLU A 123 -32.29 13.36 14.63
C GLU A 123 -31.88 11.89 14.68
N VAL A 124 -30.84 11.50 13.92
CA VAL A 124 -30.29 10.13 13.97
C VAL A 124 -29.81 9.79 15.37
N ARG A 125 -29.08 10.69 16.03
CA ARG A 125 -28.63 10.48 17.42
C ARG A 125 -29.80 10.31 18.39
N ALA A 126 -30.86 11.11 18.25
CA ALA A 126 -32.04 10.99 19.10
C ALA A 126 -32.76 9.64 18.89
N SER A 127 -32.90 9.21 17.63
CA SER A 127 -33.46 7.92 17.27
C SER A 127 -32.62 6.76 17.82
N CYS A 128 -31.29 6.80 17.62
CA CYS A 128 -30.35 5.82 18.18
C CYS A 128 -30.42 5.77 19.71
N ALA A 129 -30.49 6.90 20.40
CA ALA A 129 -30.59 6.93 21.86
C ALA A 129 -31.91 6.37 22.40
N SER A 130 -32.98 6.41 21.60
CA SER A 130 -34.29 5.87 21.96
C SER A 130 -34.43 4.37 21.67
N PHE A 131 -33.76 3.87 20.64
CA PHE A 131 -33.96 2.52 20.12
C PHE A 131 -32.75 1.59 20.33
N LEU A 132 -31.52 2.04 20.07
CA LEU A 132 -30.32 1.21 20.18
C LEU A 132 -29.80 1.17 21.63
N PRO A 133 -29.60 -0.02 22.21
CA PRO A 133 -28.90 -0.16 23.48
C PRO A 133 -27.46 0.37 23.37
N ARG A 134 -26.88 0.85 24.47
CA ARG A 134 -25.49 1.34 24.50
C ARG A 134 -24.43 0.28 24.12
N SER A 135 -24.82 -0.99 24.09
CA SER A 135 -23.99 -2.12 23.67
C SER A 135 -24.00 -2.38 22.17
N VAL A 136 -24.90 -1.75 21.41
CA VAL A 136 -25.06 -1.91 19.96
C VAL A 136 -24.68 -0.61 19.27
N SER A 137 -23.70 -0.66 18.37
CA SER A 137 -23.32 0.48 17.54
C SER A 137 -24.25 0.65 16.34
N LEU A 138 -24.36 1.87 15.80
CA LEU A 138 -25.13 2.12 14.57
C LEU A 138 -24.59 1.29 13.40
N HIS A 139 -23.26 1.17 13.30
CA HIS A 139 -22.57 0.31 12.34
C HIS A 139 -23.06 -1.14 12.39
N GLU A 140 -23.01 -1.75 13.58
CA GLU A 140 -23.39 -3.14 13.80
C GLU A 140 -24.88 -3.38 13.52
N TRP A 141 -25.74 -2.42 13.85
CA TRP A 141 -27.16 -2.51 13.52
C TRP A 141 -27.41 -2.44 12.01
N ILE A 142 -26.77 -1.51 11.29
CA ILE A 142 -26.91 -1.40 9.83
C ILE A 142 -26.47 -2.70 9.14
N GLU A 143 -25.31 -3.25 9.50
CA GLU A 143 -24.80 -4.48 8.89
C GLU A 143 -25.72 -5.69 9.12
N ARG A 144 -26.28 -5.82 10.33
CA ARG A 144 -27.09 -7.00 10.70
C ARG A 144 -28.55 -6.93 10.26
N ARG A 145 -29.13 -5.73 10.13
CA ARG A 145 -30.58 -5.55 9.88
C ARG A 145 -30.91 -4.91 8.55
N ILE A 146 -30.11 -3.94 8.08
CA ILE A 146 -30.41 -3.18 6.87
C ILE A 146 -29.62 -3.65 5.65
N GLY A 147 -28.39 -4.18 5.83
CA GLY A 147 -27.27 -4.30 4.87
C GLY A 147 -27.52 -4.59 3.37
N GLY A 148 -28.74 -4.92 2.94
CA GLY A 148 -29.20 -4.84 1.56
C GLY A 148 -29.54 -3.42 1.03
N GLU A 149 -30.00 -2.48 1.86
CA GLU A 149 -30.36 -1.10 1.41
C GLU A 149 -29.23 -0.09 1.64
N ILE A 150 -28.39 -0.30 2.66
CA ILE A 150 -27.30 0.60 3.03
C ILE A 150 -26.01 -0.23 3.10
N GLN A 151 -25.02 0.14 2.29
CA GLN A 151 -23.71 -0.47 2.32
C GLN A 151 -22.81 0.29 3.29
N VAL A 152 -22.19 -0.43 4.22
CA VAL A 152 -21.10 0.08 5.05
C VAL A 152 -19.79 -0.47 4.51
N TYR A 153 -18.79 0.39 4.36
CA TYR A 153 -17.48 0.01 3.85
C TYR A 153 -16.41 0.91 4.46
N ASP A 154 -15.19 0.39 4.59
CA ASP A 154 -14.06 1.19 5.05
C ASP A 154 -13.38 1.90 3.88
N GLU A 155 -13.20 3.21 4.00
CA GLU A 155 -12.44 4.02 3.06
C GLU A 155 -11.36 4.80 3.83
N ARG A 156 -10.08 4.49 3.55
CA ARG A 156 -8.92 5.13 4.20
C ARG A 156 -8.91 5.04 5.73
N GLY A 157 -9.51 3.99 6.30
CA GLY A 157 -9.59 3.77 7.75
C GLY A 157 -10.73 4.52 8.45
N GLU A 158 -11.62 5.15 7.69
CA GLU A 158 -12.88 5.71 8.17
C GLU A 158 -14.05 4.88 7.63
N THR A 159 -14.99 4.54 8.50
CA THR A 159 -16.16 3.75 8.13
C THR A 159 -17.19 4.65 7.45
N MET A 160 -17.43 4.37 6.17
CA MET A 160 -18.35 5.10 5.29
C MET A 160 -19.63 4.31 5.11
N CYS A 161 -20.74 5.02 4.93
CA CYS A 161 -22.04 4.46 4.62
C CYS A 161 -22.64 5.16 3.40
N ARG A 162 -23.29 4.38 2.53
CA ARG A 162 -23.96 4.89 1.33
C ARG A 162 -25.20 4.06 1.01
N LEU A 163 -26.18 4.70 0.37
CA LEU A 163 -27.36 4.01 -0.12
C LEU A 163 -26.97 3.06 -1.25
N MET A 164 -27.38 1.79 -1.17
CA MET A 164 -27.27 0.84 -2.26
C MET A 164 -28.31 1.23 -3.32
N SER A 165 -27.86 1.72 -4.47
CA SER A 165 -28.74 1.87 -5.62
C SER A 165 -28.71 0.58 -6.44
N ALA A 166 -29.85 0.15 -6.98
CA ALA A 166 -29.92 -0.98 -7.91
C ALA A 166 -29.02 -0.81 -9.15
N GLU A 167 -28.53 0.41 -9.41
CA GLU A 167 -27.64 0.78 -10.51
C GLU A 167 -26.18 1.02 -10.08
N ASP A 168 -25.77 0.56 -8.90
CA ASP A 168 -24.39 0.75 -8.47
C ASP A 168 -23.39 0.04 -9.38
N PRO A 169 -22.37 0.72 -9.95
CA PRO A 169 -21.43 0.08 -10.88
C PRO A 169 -20.56 -0.97 -10.20
N ALA A 170 -20.32 -0.89 -8.89
CA ALA A 170 -19.59 -1.90 -8.12
C ALA A 170 -20.45 -3.17 -7.91
N ALA A 171 -21.67 -3.02 -7.38
CA ALA A 171 -22.62 -4.12 -7.23
C ALA A 171 -23.00 -4.74 -8.59
N SER A 172 -23.16 -3.92 -9.64
CA SER A 172 -23.35 -4.37 -11.03
C SER A 172 -22.13 -5.11 -11.55
N LYS A 173 -20.92 -4.71 -11.19
CA LYS A 173 -19.69 -5.40 -11.58
C LYS A 173 -19.57 -6.74 -10.88
N GLU A 174 -19.79 -6.82 -9.56
CA GLU A 174 -19.82 -8.08 -8.82
C GLU A 174 -20.91 -9.02 -9.36
N ALA A 175 -22.11 -8.51 -9.61
CA ALA A 175 -23.21 -9.29 -10.21
C ALA A 175 -22.86 -9.78 -11.62
N LYS A 176 -22.19 -8.97 -12.45
CA LYS A 176 -21.72 -9.38 -13.79
C LYS A 176 -20.61 -10.42 -13.73
N ILE A 177 -19.71 -10.31 -12.75
CA ILE A 177 -18.66 -11.31 -12.51
C ILE A 177 -19.32 -12.64 -12.12
N GLU A 178 -20.27 -12.62 -11.19
CA GLU A 178 -20.95 -13.84 -10.74
C GLU A 178 -21.80 -14.45 -11.85
N ALA A 179 -22.59 -13.65 -12.57
CA ALA A 179 -23.37 -14.11 -13.72
C ALA A 179 -22.49 -14.73 -14.82
N PHE A 180 -21.29 -14.20 -15.04
CA PHE A 180 -20.32 -14.81 -15.95
C PHE A 180 -19.89 -16.19 -15.45
N PHE A 181 -19.50 -16.34 -14.17
CA PHE A 181 -19.09 -17.63 -13.63
C PHE A 181 -20.23 -18.65 -13.53
N GLU A 182 -21.46 -18.21 -13.24
CA GLU A 182 -22.67 -19.04 -13.27
C GLU A 182 -22.99 -19.55 -14.69
N SER A 183 -22.65 -18.77 -15.72
CA SER A 183 -22.82 -19.20 -17.11
C SER A 183 -21.85 -20.31 -17.52
N LEU A 184 -20.77 -20.54 -16.77
CA LEU A 184 -19.77 -21.56 -17.07
C LEU A 184 -20.15 -22.91 -16.43
N PRO A 185 -20.01 -24.04 -17.16
CA PRO A 185 -20.27 -25.35 -16.60
C PRO A 185 -19.34 -25.68 -15.43
N THR A 186 -19.87 -26.16 -14.31
CA THR A 186 -19.06 -26.48 -13.11
C THR A 186 -18.21 -27.75 -13.29
N SER A 187 -18.64 -28.68 -14.13
CA SER A 187 -18.02 -30.01 -14.30
C SER A 187 -17.16 -30.17 -15.56
N SER A 188 -17.07 -29.14 -16.40
CA SER A 188 -16.30 -29.19 -17.64
C SER A 188 -15.80 -27.80 -18.05
N PHE A 189 -14.68 -27.74 -18.76
CA PHE A 189 -14.20 -26.51 -19.39
C PHE A 189 -14.81 -26.36 -20.78
N THR A 190 -15.28 -25.16 -21.12
CA THR A 190 -15.67 -24.83 -22.50
C THR A 190 -14.44 -24.74 -23.42
N ASP A 191 -14.61 -24.84 -24.73
CA ASP A 191 -13.47 -24.75 -25.67
C ASP A 191 -12.64 -23.46 -25.56
N PRO A 192 -13.24 -22.27 -25.28
CA PRO A 192 -12.46 -21.07 -24.99
C PRO A 192 -11.71 -21.15 -23.64
N GLU A 193 -12.31 -21.74 -22.60
CA GLU A 193 -11.65 -21.95 -21.30
C GLU A 193 -10.46 -22.88 -21.42
N GLU A 194 -10.64 -24.01 -22.11
CA GLU A 194 -9.58 -25.00 -22.32
C GLU A 194 -8.42 -24.40 -23.11
N ARG A 195 -8.71 -23.54 -24.10
CA ARG A 195 -7.67 -22.80 -24.83
C ARG A 195 -6.88 -21.84 -23.92
N LEU A 196 -7.56 -21.11 -23.03
CA LEU A 196 -6.89 -20.24 -22.07
C LEU A 196 -6.03 -21.07 -21.09
N ARG A 197 -6.57 -22.14 -20.53
CA ARG A 197 -5.86 -23.10 -19.68
C ARG A 197 -4.61 -23.67 -20.37
N GLN A 198 -4.77 -24.15 -21.61
CA GLN A 198 -3.71 -24.73 -22.40
C GLN A 198 -2.59 -23.72 -22.67
N SER A 199 -2.92 -22.46 -22.98
CA SER A 199 -1.95 -21.39 -23.21
C SER A 199 -1.12 -21.06 -21.96
N ILE A 200 -1.74 -21.10 -20.78
CA ILE A 200 -1.04 -20.91 -19.50
C ILE A 200 -0.06 -22.07 -19.27
N PHE A 201 -0.45 -23.30 -19.59
CA PHE A 201 0.46 -24.45 -19.49
C PHE A 201 1.58 -24.44 -20.53
N ASP A 202 1.35 -23.94 -21.74
CA ASP A 202 2.40 -23.76 -22.74
C ASP A 202 3.41 -22.69 -22.30
N PHE A 203 2.93 -21.60 -21.70
CA PHE A 203 3.78 -20.59 -21.08
C PHE A 203 4.62 -21.18 -19.94
N LEU A 204 4.00 -21.92 -19.01
CA LEU A 204 4.71 -22.53 -17.89
C LEU A 204 5.70 -23.61 -18.34
N ALA A 205 5.39 -24.36 -19.40
CA ALA A 205 6.32 -25.32 -20.01
C ALA A 205 7.50 -24.64 -20.71
N SER A 206 7.26 -23.50 -21.37
CA SER A 206 8.32 -22.75 -22.07
C SER A 206 9.15 -21.84 -21.15
N TRP A 207 8.80 -21.75 -19.87
CA TRP A 207 9.49 -20.92 -18.88
C TRP A 207 10.86 -21.49 -18.51
N LYS A 208 11.94 -20.77 -18.85
CA LYS A 208 13.34 -21.20 -18.65
C LYS A 208 14.09 -20.43 -17.55
N SER A 209 13.44 -19.49 -16.88
CA SER A 209 14.10 -18.72 -15.81
C SER A 209 14.24 -19.56 -14.53
N GLN A 210 15.32 -19.33 -13.78
CA GLN A 210 15.47 -19.90 -12.42
C GLN A 210 14.48 -19.28 -11.43
N GLU A 211 13.93 -18.10 -11.74
CA GLU A 211 12.90 -17.46 -10.94
C GLU A 211 11.52 -18.06 -11.23
N LEU A 212 10.69 -18.23 -10.20
CA LEU A 212 9.33 -18.70 -10.35
C LEU A 212 8.51 -17.71 -11.18
N ALA A 213 7.71 -18.22 -12.12
CA ALA A 213 6.86 -17.38 -12.97
C ALA A 213 5.86 -16.59 -12.10
N SER A 214 5.72 -15.30 -12.37
CA SER A 214 4.72 -14.45 -11.70
C SER A 214 3.45 -14.36 -12.53
N LEU A 215 2.36 -13.95 -11.90
CA LEU A 215 1.11 -13.65 -12.60
C LEU A 215 1.31 -12.54 -13.64
N SER A 216 2.22 -11.59 -13.38
CA SER A 216 2.58 -10.54 -14.32
C SER A 216 3.29 -11.10 -15.55
N HIS A 217 4.25 -12.02 -15.37
CA HIS A 217 4.90 -12.72 -16.49
C HIS A 217 3.90 -13.50 -17.34
N THR A 218 2.98 -14.21 -16.68
CA THR A 218 1.90 -14.96 -17.35
C THR A 218 0.97 -14.02 -18.14
N GLY A 219 0.65 -12.84 -17.58
CA GLY A 219 -0.17 -11.83 -18.24
C GLY A 219 0.54 -11.06 -19.37
N MET A 220 1.87 -11.18 -19.49
CA MET A 220 2.66 -10.60 -20.58
C MET A 220 2.87 -11.57 -21.76
N ASP A 221 2.59 -12.86 -21.56
CA ASP A 221 2.67 -13.85 -22.63
C ASP A 221 1.62 -13.58 -23.72
N ARG A 222 2.04 -13.64 -24.99
CA ARG A 222 1.17 -13.31 -26.12
C ARG A 222 0.06 -14.34 -26.35
N GLY A 223 0.32 -15.61 -26.04
CA GLY A 223 -0.69 -16.67 -26.13
C GLY A 223 -1.78 -16.43 -25.09
N VAL A 224 -1.37 -16.24 -23.84
CA VAL A 224 -2.28 -15.97 -22.71
C VAL A 224 -3.07 -14.68 -22.92
N GLN A 225 -2.44 -13.59 -23.38
CA GLN A 225 -3.13 -12.33 -23.67
C GLN A 225 -4.23 -12.47 -24.72
N ARG A 226 -3.95 -13.22 -25.79
CA ARG A 226 -4.91 -13.46 -26.87
C ARG A 226 -6.11 -14.25 -26.37
N CYS A 227 -5.86 -15.36 -25.66
CA CYS A 227 -6.91 -16.18 -25.09
C CYS A 227 -7.72 -15.42 -24.03
N ARG A 228 -7.06 -14.61 -23.20
CA ARG A 228 -7.72 -13.72 -22.23
C ARG A 228 -8.67 -12.75 -22.92
N ALA A 229 -8.20 -12.04 -23.94
CA ALA A 229 -9.02 -11.06 -24.65
C ALA A 229 -10.20 -11.69 -25.40
N ALA A 230 -10.07 -12.96 -25.82
CA ALA A 230 -11.11 -13.69 -26.53
C ALA A 230 -12.18 -14.29 -25.61
N PHE A 231 -11.87 -14.54 -24.34
CA PHE A 231 -12.73 -15.30 -23.43
C PHE A 231 -13.17 -14.52 -22.17
N LEU A 232 -12.27 -13.78 -21.51
CA LEU A 232 -12.60 -13.11 -20.25
C LEU A 232 -13.25 -11.75 -20.50
N PRO A 233 -14.41 -11.45 -19.88
CA PRO A 233 -14.98 -10.11 -19.83
C PRO A 233 -14.00 -9.11 -19.21
N LYS A 234 -14.16 -7.81 -19.51
CA LYS A 234 -13.27 -6.76 -18.99
C LYS A 234 -13.32 -6.66 -17.46
N GLU A 235 -14.42 -7.09 -16.88
CA GLU A 235 -14.73 -7.07 -15.46
C GLU A 235 -14.03 -8.21 -14.71
N VAL A 236 -13.72 -9.33 -15.37
CA VAL A 236 -13.14 -10.54 -14.77
C VAL A 236 -11.62 -10.54 -14.95
N SER A 237 -10.88 -10.58 -13.84
CA SER A 237 -9.41 -10.63 -13.89
C SER A 237 -8.87 -12.03 -14.16
N LEU A 238 -7.69 -12.12 -14.78
CA LEU A 238 -7.01 -13.41 -14.98
C LEU A 238 -6.70 -14.11 -13.65
N LYS A 239 -6.40 -13.34 -12.59
CA LYS A 239 -6.19 -13.86 -11.23
C LYS A 239 -7.42 -14.61 -10.73
N GLU A 240 -8.57 -13.95 -10.79
CA GLU A 240 -9.82 -14.46 -10.26
C GLU A 240 -10.31 -15.69 -11.04
N TRP A 241 -10.14 -15.68 -12.36
CA TRP A 241 -10.41 -16.87 -13.17
C TRP A 241 -9.48 -18.05 -12.82
N ILE A 242 -8.16 -17.81 -12.65
CA ILE A 242 -7.22 -18.85 -12.24
C ILE A 242 -7.64 -19.46 -10.90
N GLU A 243 -7.91 -18.61 -9.89
CA GLU A 243 -8.30 -19.06 -8.55
C GLU A 243 -9.61 -19.85 -8.53
N ARG A 244 -10.64 -19.40 -9.27
CA ARG A 244 -11.98 -20.03 -9.27
C ARG A 244 -12.07 -21.28 -10.15
N ARG A 245 -11.41 -21.32 -11.31
CA ARG A 245 -11.61 -22.38 -12.33
C ARG A 245 -10.49 -23.40 -12.38
N ILE A 246 -9.24 -22.95 -12.28
CA ILE A 246 -8.07 -23.85 -12.33
C ILE A 246 -7.23 -23.79 -11.05
N GLY A 247 -7.80 -23.34 -9.94
CA GLY A 247 -7.10 -23.20 -8.65
C GLY A 247 -6.59 -24.53 -8.08
N GLY A 248 -7.22 -25.64 -8.48
CA GLY A 248 -6.76 -27.00 -8.16
C GLY A 248 -5.55 -27.45 -8.99
N GLU A 249 -5.23 -26.76 -10.09
CA GLU A 249 -4.14 -27.06 -11.00
C GLU A 249 -3.00 -26.03 -10.87
N VAL A 250 -3.36 -24.75 -10.73
CA VAL A 250 -2.46 -23.61 -10.64
C VAL A 250 -2.81 -22.79 -9.40
N GLU A 251 -1.89 -22.71 -8.45
CA GLU A 251 -2.04 -21.98 -7.20
C GLU A 251 -1.29 -20.65 -7.28
N LEU A 252 -1.92 -19.54 -6.88
CA LEU A 252 -1.27 -18.23 -6.80
C LEU A 252 -0.86 -17.94 -5.36
N ARG A 253 0.43 -17.75 -5.10
CA ARG A 253 0.95 -17.41 -3.76
C ARG A 253 1.57 -16.02 -3.74
N ARG A 254 1.31 -15.25 -2.69
CA ARG A 254 1.95 -13.95 -2.48
C ARG A 254 3.37 -14.15 -1.94
N ASP A 255 4.34 -13.46 -2.53
CA ASP A 255 5.70 -13.38 -2.02
C ASP A 255 5.87 -12.27 -0.97
N ARG A 256 7.11 -12.08 -0.49
CA ARG A 256 7.45 -11.03 0.49
C ARG A 256 7.30 -9.61 -0.06
N ALA A 257 7.26 -9.44 -1.37
CA ALA A 257 7.05 -8.17 -2.06
C ALA A 257 5.58 -7.93 -2.43
N GLY A 258 4.68 -8.86 -2.11
CA GLY A 258 3.26 -8.79 -2.44
C GLY A 258 2.91 -9.21 -3.88
N GLN A 259 3.86 -9.73 -4.66
CA GLN A 259 3.61 -10.25 -6.00
C GLN A 259 3.02 -11.67 -5.95
N TYR A 260 2.12 -11.97 -6.88
CA TYR A 260 1.57 -13.33 -7.03
C TYR A 260 2.49 -14.18 -7.89
N ILE A 261 3.12 -15.16 -7.25
CA ILE A 261 3.90 -16.22 -7.87
C ILE A 261 2.98 -17.38 -8.25
N VAL A 262 3.15 -17.90 -9.46
CA VAL A 262 2.40 -19.02 -10.00
C VAL A 262 3.07 -20.32 -9.59
N HIS A 263 2.35 -21.16 -8.84
CA HIS A 263 2.79 -22.49 -8.41
C HIS A 263 1.99 -23.58 -9.09
N LEU A 264 2.69 -24.56 -9.67
CA LEU A 264 2.07 -25.77 -10.21
C LEU A 264 1.78 -26.76 -9.07
N THR A 265 0.51 -27.10 -8.92
CA THR A 265 0.05 -28.14 -8.00
C THR A 265 0.51 -29.53 -8.46
N ALA A 266 0.42 -30.53 -7.58
CA ALA A 266 0.76 -31.91 -7.92
C ALA A 266 -0.06 -32.46 -9.11
N ALA A 267 -1.30 -32.00 -9.29
CA ALA A 267 -2.18 -32.42 -10.38
C ALA A 267 -1.73 -31.90 -11.75
N ALA A 268 -1.19 -30.68 -11.82
CA ALA A 268 -0.80 -30.04 -13.07
C ALA A 268 0.66 -30.30 -13.49
N ARG A 269 1.53 -30.67 -12.55
CA ARG A 269 2.93 -31.02 -12.82
C ARG A 269 3.12 -32.03 -13.97
N PRO A 270 2.46 -33.20 -13.99
CA PRO A 270 2.66 -34.17 -15.07
C PRO A 270 2.24 -33.62 -16.45
N ILE A 271 1.22 -32.75 -16.49
CA ILE A 271 0.73 -32.14 -17.73
C ILE A 271 1.77 -31.19 -18.32
N VAL A 272 2.34 -30.31 -17.48
CA VAL A 272 3.36 -29.35 -17.91
C VAL A 272 4.67 -30.06 -18.26
N THR A 273 5.05 -31.11 -17.53
CA THR A 273 6.23 -31.92 -17.85
C THR A 273 6.07 -32.64 -19.19
N ALA A 274 4.93 -33.27 -19.46
CA ALA A 274 4.67 -33.92 -20.75
C ALA A 274 4.71 -32.92 -21.92
N LYS A 275 4.19 -31.70 -21.72
CA LYS A 275 4.28 -30.61 -22.69
C LYS A 275 5.72 -30.16 -22.93
N TYR A 276 6.50 -29.98 -21.87
CA TYR A 276 7.92 -29.65 -21.98
C TYR A 276 8.67 -30.71 -22.81
N GLU A 277 8.46 -31.99 -22.51
CA GLU A 277 9.07 -33.09 -23.26
C GLU A 277 8.61 -33.14 -24.73
N ALA A 278 7.34 -32.87 -25.01
CA ALA A 278 6.83 -32.79 -26.37
C ALA A 278 7.46 -31.62 -27.15
N MET A 279 7.62 -30.45 -26.51
CA MET A 279 8.31 -29.30 -27.11
C MET A 279 9.79 -29.59 -27.34
N GLU A 280 10.49 -30.27 -26.42
CA GLU A 280 11.89 -30.67 -26.60
C GLU A 280 12.05 -31.71 -27.72
N LYS A 281 11.16 -32.71 -27.80
CA LYS A 281 11.17 -33.71 -28.88
C LYS A 281 10.91 -33.07 -30.24
N ALA A 282 9.99 -32.10 -30.33
CA ALA A 282 9.75 -31.34 -31.56
C ALA A 282 10.99 -30.52 -31.96
N ALA A 283 11.60 -29.81 -31.02
CA ALA A 283 12.82 -29.03 -31.26
C ALA A 283 14.04 -29.89 -31.63
N ASN A 284 14.13 -31.13 -31.12
CA ASN A 284 15.21 -32.06 -31.46
C ASN A 284 14.97 -32.76 -32.81
N THR A 285 13.71 -33.04 -33.16
CA THR A 285 13.35 -33.62 -34.46
C THR A 285 13.62 -32.66 -35.62
N GLU A 286 13.46 -31.35 -35.40
CA GLU A 286 13.85 -30.32 -36.37
C GLU A 286 15.37 -30.21 -36.56
N LYS A 287 16.19 -30.57 -35.57
CA LYS A 287 17.66 -30.57 -35.67
C LYS A 287 18.24 -31.77 -36.42
N ILE A 288 17.54 -32.91 -36.46
CA ILE A 288 18.05 -34.17 -37.06
C ILE A 288 17.85 -34.22 -38.59
N LYS A 289 16.98 -33.38 -39.15
CA LYS A 289 16.63 -33.44 -40.59
C LYS A 289 17.56 -32.68 -41.55
N ASN A 290 18.60 -31.98 -41.09
CA ASN A 290 19.53 -31.25 -41.98
C ASN A 290 21.01 -31.64 -41.79
N PRO A 291 21.55 -32.54 -42.65
CA PRO A 291 22.94 -32.49 -43.08
C PRO A 291 23.03 -32.13 -44.58
N THR A 292 23.90 -31.18 -44.91
CA THR A 292 24.22 -30.70 -46.27
C THR A 292 24.74 -31.82 -47.19
N PRO A 293 24.49 -31.76 -48.51
CA PRO A 293 25.63 -31.59 -49.42
C PRO A 293 25.40 -30.76 -50.70
N THR A 294 26.56 -30.36 -51.22
CA THR A 294 27.01 -29.60 -52.39
C THR A 294 26.39 -29.93 -53.79
N THR A 295 26.07 -28.86 -54.54
CA THR A 295 26.15 -28.68 -56.04
C THR A 295 25.13 -29.34 -56.99
N PRO A 296 24.90 -28.78 -58.21
CA PRO A 296 23.59 -28.29 -58.63
C PRO A 296 23.01 -28.97 -59.87
N VAL A 297 21.68 -29.16 -59.95
CA VAL A 297 20.96 -29.29 -61.23
C VAL A 297 19.54 -28.73 -61.11
N VAL A 298 19.20 -27.90 -62.09
CA VAL A 298 17.90 -27.34 -62.49
C VAL A 298 16.80 -28.42 -62.51
N VAL A 299 15.59 -28.18 -61.97
CA VAL A 299 14.30 -27.90 -62.65
C VAL A 299 13.21 -27.66 -61.59
N ALA A 300 12.29 -26.74 -61.89
CA ALA A 300 11.10 -26.35 -61.17
C ALA A 300 10.26 -27.49 -60.55
N ASP A 301 9.72 -27.29 -59.35
CA ASP A 301 8.30 -26.96 -59.20
C ASP A 301 7.97 -26.47 -57.78
N SER A 302 6.85 -25.77 -57.68
CA SER A 302 6.33 -25.02 -56.53
C SER A 302 5.95 -25.92 -55.34
N GLN A 303 6.46 -25.65 -54.14
CA GLN A 303 5.72 -25.75 -52.86
C GLN A 303 6.53 -25.16 -51.68
N THR A 304 5.84 -24.30 -50.94
CA THR A 304 6.32 -23.32 -49.96
C THR A 304 6.71 -23.96 -48.63
N HIS A 305 8.00 -23.89 -48.29
CA HIS A 305 8.54 -24.20 -46.97
C HIS A 305 8.35 -23.00 -46.01
N ALA A 306 7.97 -23.29 -44.76
CA ALA A 306 7.87 -22.29 -43.70
C ALA A 306 9.28 -21.81 -43.28
N GLU A 307 9.74 -20.73 -43.92
CA GLU A 307 11.00 -20.05 -43.58
C GLU A 307 10.94 -19.52 -42.15
N THR A 308 11.99 -19.82 -41.37
CA THR A 308 12.11 -19.31 -40.01
C THR A 308 12.38 -17.80 -40.03
N LYS A 309 12.09 -17.10 -38.92
CA LYS A 309 12.33 -15.66 -38.77
C LYS A 309 13.80 -15.29 -39.06
N SER A 310 14.74 -16.19 -38.77
CA SER A 310 16.17 -16.00 -39.04
C SER A 310 16.47 -16.07 -40.54
N ASP A 311 15.81 -16.97 -41.27
CA ASP A 311 16.00 -17.15 -42.71
C ASP A 311 15.47 -15.94 -43.48
N ARG A 312 14.28 -15.44 -43.13
CA ARG A 312 13.72 -14.22 -43.75
C ARG A 312 14.55 -12.98 -43.49
N MET A 313 15.15 -12.88 -42.29
CA MET A 313 16.08 -11.79 -41.98
C MET A 313 17.35 -11.86 -42.82
N ALA A 314 17.94 -13.06 -42.96
CA ALA A 314 19.12 -13.28 -43.80
C ALA A 314 18.83 -13.03 -45.28
N GLN A 315 17.68 -13.50 -45.78
CA GLN A 315 17.21 -13.25 -47.15
C GLN A 315 17.03 -11.76 -47.41
N PHE A 316 16.39 -11.03 -46.49
CA PHE A 316 16.22 -9.58 -46.59
C PHE A 316 17.57 -8.86 -46.71
N PHE A 317 18.52 -9.11 -45.80
CA PHE A 317 19.84 -8.47 -45.89
C PHE A 317 20.64 -8.90 -47.13
N SER A 318 20.49 -10.14 -47.60
CA SER A 318 21.14 -10.61 -48.85
C SER A 318 20.55 -10.01 -50.12
N SER A 319 19.31 -9.49 -50.04
CA SER A 319 18.65 -8.83 -51.17
C SER A 319 19.04 -7.35 -51.31
N LEU A 320 19.72 -6.78 -50.32
CA LEU A 320 20.14 -5.38 -50.31
C LEU A 320 21.57 -5.23 -50.90
N PRO A 321 21.84 -4.20 -51.71
CA PRO A 321 23.19 -3.96 -52.23
C PRO A 321 24.18 -3.64 -51.10
N GLU A 322 25.29 -4.37 -50.98
CA GLU A 322 26.26 -4.17 -49.90
C GLU A 322 26.92 -2.78 -49.94
N ASP A 323 27.13 -2.21 -51.14
CA ASP A 323 27.89 -0.97 -51.34
C ASP A 323 27.04 0.31 -51.39
N ARG A 324 25.70 0.21 -51.39
CA ARG A 324 24.79 1.38 -51.49
C ARG A 324 23.48 1.14 -50.74
N LEU A 325 23.00 2.19 -50.06
CA LEU A 325 21.65 2.22 -49.50
C LEU A 325 20.63 2.42 -50.63
N THR A 326 19.49 1.72 -50.58
CA THR A 326 18.37 2.01 -51.48
C THR A 326 17.79 3.41 -51.20
N ASP A 327 16.92 3.92 -52.08
CA ASP A 327 16.27 5.21 -51.89
C ASP A 327 15.37 5.20 -50.63
N GLU A 328 14.72 4.07 -50.36
CA GLU A 328 13.92 3.85 -49.14
C GLU A 328 14.79 3.73 -47.88
N GLU A 329 15.96 3.10 -47.98
CA GLU A 329 16.93 3.05 -46.89
C GLU A 329 17.56 4.42 -46.60
N SER A 330 17.82 5.20 -47.65
CA SER A 330 18.38 6.54 -47.55
C SER A 330 17.39 7.50 -46.91
N THR A 331 16.10 7.41 -47.26
CA THR A 331 15.03 8.19 -46.65
C THR A 331 14.87 7.86 -45.16
N LEU A 332 14.92 6.56 -44.80
CA LEU A 332 14.87 6.13 -43.41
C LEU A 332 16.12 6.59 -42.62
N ARG A 333 17.29 6.55 -43.24
CA ARG A 333 18.54 7.06 -42.67
C ARG A 333 18.48 8.56 -42.41
N GLU A 334 18.05 9.36 -43.39
CA GLU A 334 17.94 10.82 -43.26
C GLU A 334 16.95 11.21 -42.16
N ALA A 335 15.78 10.58 -42.12
CA ALA A 335 14.81 10.80 -41.05
C ALA A 335 15.35 10.40 -39.67
N LEU A 336 16.14 9.32 -39.60
CA LEU A 336 16.77 8.90 -38.35
C LEU A 336 17.85 9.89 -37.88
N LEU A 337 18.67 10.41 -38.79
CA LEU A 337 19.68 11.42 -38.48
C LEU A 337 19.05 12.76 -38.09
N GLU A 338 18.00 13.20 -38.79
CA GLU A 338 17.24 14.41 -38.42
C GLU A 338 16.61 14.26 -37.03
N TRP A 339 16.01 13.10 -36.75
CA TRP A 339 15.44 12.82 -35.44
C TRP A 339 16.50 12.83 -34.33
N LEU A 340 17.66 12.21 -34.55
CA LEU A 340 18.79 12.23 -33.61
C LEU A 340 19.35 13.66 -33.43
N GLN A 341 19.45 14.44 -34.50
CA GLN A 341 19.93 15.82 -34.46
C GLN A 341 18.96 16.73 -33.67
N VAL A 342 17.66 16.61 -33.92
CA VAL A 342 16.62 17.31 -33.15
C VAL A 342 16.65 16.91 -31.68
N TRP A 343 17.01 15.66 -31.38
CA TRP A 343 17.15 15.17 -30.01
C TRP A 343 18.41 15.74 -29.31
N GLU A 344 19.54 15.80 -30.01
CA GLU A 344 20.77 16.46 -29.52
C GLU A 344 20.55 17.97 -29.29
N ASP A 345 19.88 18.64 -30.22
CA ASP A 345 19.56 20.07 -30.14
C ASP A 345 18.60 20.40 -28.99
N LYS A 346 17.74 19.45 -28.60
CA LYS A 346 16.86 19.56 -27.43
C LYS A 346 17.60 19.57 -26.09
N LYS A 347 18.93 19.38 -26.07
CA LYS A 347 19.80 19.33 -24.87
C LYS A 347 19.22 18.49 -23.74
N SER A 348 18.71 17.30 -24.05
CA SER A 348 18.07 16.46 -23.05
C SER A 348 19.07 15.74 -22.11
N GLY A 349 20.37 15.74 -22.41
CA GLY A 349 21.39 15.01 -21.63
C GLY A 349 21.22 13.48 -21.59
N VAL A 350 20.13 12.97 -22.18
CA VAL A 350 19.73 11.56 -22.21
C VAL A 350 19.77 11.09 -23.66
N SER A 351 20.58 10.07 -23.92
CA SER A 351 20.68 9.46 -25.25
C SER A 351 19.36 8.77 -25.61
N PRO A 352 18.81 9.02 -26.81
CA PRO A 352 17.55 8.45 -27.24
C PRO A 352 17.59 6.91 -27.21
N THR A 353 16.51 6.28 -26.73
CA THR A 353 16.40 4.81 -26.71
C THR A 353 15.76 4.26 -27.98
N MET A 354 15.94 2.97 -28.24
CA MET A 354 15.21 2.25 -29.30
C MET A 354 13.68 2.32 -29.13
N SER A 355 13.20 2.47 -27.89
CA SER A 355 11.77 2.64 -27.61
C SER A 355 11.29 4.02 -28.06
N ASP A 356 12.11 5.07 -27.87
CA ASP A 356 11.77 6.44 -28.27
C ASP A 356 11.69 6.56 -29.79
N ALA A 357 12.68 5.99 -30.52
CA ALA A 357 12.64 5.89 -31.98
C ALA A 357 11.42 5.09 -32.45
N GLY A 358 11.03 4.07 -31.68
CA GLY A 358 9.84 3.27 -31.91
C GLY A 358 8.52 3.98 -31.62
N GLN A 359 8.48 5.16 -30.98
CA GLN A 359 7.28 5.97 -30.77
C GLN A 359 7.12 7.10 -31.80
N ASP A 360 8.17 7.40 -32.56
CA ASP A 360 8.13 8.43 -33.60
C ASP A 360 7.33 7.94 -34.83
N LYS A 361 6.29 8.70 -35.22
CA LYS A 361 5.38 8.30 -36.31
C LYS A 361 6.06 8.32 -37.68
N ALA A 362 7.02 9.21 -37.90
CA ALA A 362 7.74 9.30 -39.17
C ALA A 362 8.68 8.09 -39.31
N LEU A 363 9.45 7.78 -38.27
CA LEU A 363 10.33 6.61 -38.23
C LEU A 363 9.55 5.29 -38.30
N GLN A 364 8.40 5.17 -37.63
CA GLN A 364 7.54 3.98 -37.75
C GLN A 364 7.04 3.77 -39.19
N SER A 365 6.61 4.85 -39.85
CA SER A 365 6.06 4.78 -41.21
C SER A 365 7.14 4.39 -42.22
N LEU A 366 8.31 5.03 -42.13
CA LEU A 366 9.46 4.71 -42.98
C LEU A 366 10.01 3.31 -42.69
N ARG A 367 10.09 2.88 -41.42
CA ARG A 367 10.47 1.50 -41.07
C ARG A 367 9.57 0.46 -41.75
N ASN A 368 8.26 0.67 -41.72
CA ASN A 368 7.29 -0.26 -42.31
C ASN A 368 7.37 -0.29 -43.85
N LEU A 369 7.90 0.78 -44.46
CA LEU A 369 8.11 0.87 -45.91
C LEU A 369 9.43 0.22 -46.32
N THR A 370 10.49 0.43 -45.55
CA THR A 370 11.85 -0.02 -45.87
C THR A 370 12.13 -1.47 -45.45
N MET A 371 11.49 -1.98 -44.38
CA MET A 371 11.84 -3.28 -43.79
C MET A 371 10.63 -4.15 -43.41
N PRO A 372 10.73 -5.49 -43.56
CA PRO A 372 9.77 -6.43 -42.98
C PRO A 372 9.66 -6.30 -41.46
N ARG A 373 8.47 -6.59 -40.90
CA ARG A 373 8.19 -6.48 -39.46
C ARG A 373 9.11 -7.35 -38.60
N GLU A 374 9.61 -8.42 -39.19
CA GLU A 374 10.49 -9.42 -38.59
C GLU A 374 11.92 -8.91 -38.35
N VAL A 375 12.35 -7.87 -39.09
CA VAL A 375 13.67 -7.24 -38.98
C VAL A 375 13.62 -6.12 -37.94
N PRO A 376 14.40 -6.21 -36.84
CA PRO A 376 14.50 -5.13 -35.87
C PRO A 376 15.27 -3.94 -36.44
N LEU A 377 14.79 -2.72 -36.17
CA LEU A 377 15.45 -1.47 -36.57
C LEU A 377 16.93 -1.42 -36.13
N ARG A 378 17.24 -1.97 -34.96
CA ARG A 378 18.62 -2.08 -34.45
C ARG A 378 19.55 -2.85 -35.40
N GLU A 379 19.14 -4.02 -35.88
CA GLU A 379 19.99 -4.84 -36.74
C GLU A 379 20.24 -4.18 -38.10
N TRP A 380 19.26 -3.41 -38.59
CA TRP A 380 19.47 -2.60 -39.77
C TRP A 380 20.43 -1.43 -39.51
N ILE A 381 20.30 -0.74 -38.37
CA ILE A 381 21.27 0.30 -37.96
C ILE A 381 22.67 -0.30 -37.89
N ASP A 382 22.86 -1.38 -37.14
CA ASP A 382 24.17 -1.99 -36.90
C ASP A 382 24.82 -2.49 -38.20
N ARG A 383 24.04 -2.98 -39.18
CA ARG A 383 24.56 -3.55 -40.45
C ARG A 383 24.67 -2.56 -41.61
N ARG A 384 23.84 -1.52 -41.66
CA ARG A 384 23.71 -0.62 -42.83
C ARG A 384 24.08 0.83 -42.53
N VAL A 385 23.85 1.29 -41.30
CA VAL A 385 24.05 2.71 -40.88
C VAL A 385 25.01 2.83 -39.68
N GLY A 386 25.69 1.73 -39.31
CA GLY A 386 26.59 1.64 -38.15
C GLY A 386 27.85 2.52 -38.25
N GLY A 387 28.10 3.11 -39.42
CA GLY A 387 29.13 4.13 -39.65
C GLY A 387 28.77 5.51 -39.14
N GLU A 388 27.49 5.83 -38.97
CA GLU A 388 27.01 7.16 -38.57
C GLU A 388 26.24 7.14 -37.25
N VAL A 389 25.53 6.04 -36.97
CA VAL A 389 24.75 5.83 -35.75
C VAL A 389 25.31 4.63 -34.99
N GLU A 390 25.67 4.82 -33.74
CA GLU A 390 26.13 3.78 -32.82
C GLU A 390 25.00 3.36 -31.89
N THR A 391 24.76 2.04 -31.75
CA THR A 391 23.85 1.50 -30.73
C THR A 391 24.67 0.94 -29.56
N SER A 392 24.37 1.41 -28.34
CA SER A 392 25.07 0.97 -27.12
C SER A 392 24.07 0.49 -26.08
N ARG A 393 24.47 -0.49 -25.27
CA ARG A 393 23.63 -1.12 -24.25
C ARG A 393 23.98 -0.59 -22.86
N ASP A 394 22.98 -0.12 -22.12
CA ASP A 394 23.17 0.34 -20.75
C ASP A 394 23.22 -0.81 -19.73
N GLU A 395 23.53 -0.48 -18.47
CA GLU A 395 23.58 -1.43 -17.33
C GLU A 395 22.22 -2.07 -17.02
N LYS A 396 21.11 -1.47 -17.48
CA LYS A 396 19.73 -1.98 -17.34
C LYS A 396 19.30 -2.82 -18.55
N GLY A 397 20.17 -3.01 -19.53
CA GLY A 397 19.94 -3.79 -20.73
C GLY A 397 19.15 -3.09 -21.84
N GLN A 398 18.89 -1.78 -21.73
CA GLN A 398 18.27 -0.94 -22.76
C GLN A 398 19.29 -0.51 -23.81
N TYR A 399 18.82 -0.30 -25.05
CA TYR A 399 19.67 0.13 -26.17
C TYR A 399 19.45 1.62 -26.43
N HIS A 400 20.55 2.38 -26.39
CA HIS A 400 20.63 3.80 -26.73
C HIS A 400 21.28 3.99 -28.10
N MET A 401 20.95 5.10 -28.76
CA MET A 401 21.47 5.48 -30.07
C MET A 401 22.25 6.80 -29.96
N MET A 402 23.42 6.89 -30.58
CA MET A 402 24.27 8.08 -30.59
C MET A 402 24.90 8.31 -31.96
N LEU A 403 25.19 9.57 -32.32
CA LEU A 403 25.91 9.89 -33.55
C LEU A 403 27.43 9.67 -33.36
N ARG A 404 28.08 8.95 -34.28
CA ARG A 404 29.49 8.51 -34.15
C ARG A 404 30.51 9.67 -34.11
N HIS A 405 30.14 10.88 -34.53
CA HIS A 405 31.02 12.07 -34.43
C HIS A 405 31.09 12.70 -33.03
N SER A 406 30.51 12.06 -32.01
CA SER A 406 30.44 12.54 -30.63
C SER A 406 31.26 11.71 -29.61
N GLN A 407 32.52 11.35 -29.93
CA GLN A 407 33.46 10.86 -28.90
C GLN A 407 34.58 11.87 -28.55
N PRO A 408 34.93 12.03 -27.25
CA PRO A 408 35.87 13.01 -26.75
C PRO A 408 37.32 12.55 -26.94
N ARG A 409 38.11 13.32 -27.69
CA ARG A 409 39.54 13.05 -27.92
C ARG A 409 40.39 13.61 -26.77
N VAL A 410 41.18 12.73 -26.15
CA VAL A 410 42.18 13.01 -25.10
C VAL A 410 43.13 14.14 -25.53
N LYS A 411 43.26 15.21 -24.72
CA LYS A 411 44.16 16.35 -24.99
C LYS A 411 45.52 16.18 -24.30
N ALA A 412 46.61 16.33 -25.07
CA ALA A 412 47.91 16.80 -24.59
C ALA A 412 47.98 18.34 -24.65
N PRO A 413 48.88 19.02 -23.88
CA PRO A 413 48.69 20.40 -23.43
C PRO A 413 48.95 21.51 -24.46
N PRO A 414 48.50 22.75 -24.18
CA PRO A 414 48.07 23.70 -25.20
C PRO A 414 49.10 24.79 -25.50
N ALA A 415 48.94 25.43 -26.67
CA ALA A 415 49.42 26.78 -26.91
C ALA A 415 48.24 27.70 -27.27
N VAL A 416 47.92 28.55 -26.30
CA VAL A 416 47.45 29.95 -26.39
C VAL A 416 46.03 30.22 -26.92
N ASN A 417 45.14 30.36 -25.95
CA ASN A 417 44.03 31.32 -25.78
C ASN A 417 43.42 32.05 -27.00
N ARG A 418 42.09 31.91 -27.12
CA ARG A 418 41.18 33.06 -27.13
C ARG A 418 39.79 32.69 -26.63
N ASP A 419 39.21 33.63 -25.91
CA ASP A 419 38.07 33.52 -24.99
C ASP A 419 36.81 32.87 -25.58
N VAL A 420 36.51 31.67 -25.09
CA VAL A 420 35.17 31.07 -25.13
C VAL A 420 34.87 30.65 -23.70
N LYS A 421 33.80 31.18 -23.10
CA LYS A 421 33.29 30.74 -21.80
C LYS A 421 33.08 29.22 -21.87
N GLU A 422 34.00 28.46 -21.29
CA GLU A 422 33.90 27.02 -21.12
C GLU A 422 32.58 26.72 -20.42
N LYS A 423 31.73 25.89 -21.05
CA LYS A 423 30.66 25.23 -20.33
C LYS A 423 31.34 24.33 -19.30
N GLU A 424 31.25 24.71 -18.04
CA GLU A 424 31.62 23.82 -16.94
C GLU A 424 30.78 22.55 -17.08
N SER A 425 31.43 21.48 -17.52
CA SER A 425 30.85 20.13 -17.53
C SER A 425 30.91 19.59 -16.10
N TRP A 426 29.78 19.18 -15.57
CA TRP A 426 29.66 18.69 -14.20
C TRP A 426 29.67 17.17 -14.21
N PRO A 427 30.71 16.51 -13.65
CA PRO A 427 30.84 15.05 -13.74
C PRO A 427 29.77 14.28 -12.95
N TYR A 428 29.09 14.92 -12.00
CA TYR A 428 27.95 14.37 -11.26
C TYR A 428 27.10 15.50 -10.66
N PRO A 429 25.78 15.29 -10.46
CA PRO A 429 24.85 16.33 -10.00
C PRO A 429 25.26 17.00 -8.68
N GLU A 430 25.93 16.27 -7.78
CA GLU A 430 26.37 16.77 -6.47
C GLU A 430 27.46 17.84 -6.58
N ALA A 431 28.35 17.77 -7.59
CA ALA A 431 29.41 18.76 -7.79
C ALA A 431 28.85 20.17 -8.05
N PHE A 432 27.71 20.24 -8.75
CA PHE A 432 26.99 21.50 -8.99
C PHE A 432 26.48 22.10 -7.66
N PHE A 433 25.91 21.28 -6.77
CA PHE A 433 25.39 21.76 -5.49
C PHE A 433 26.49 22.14 -4.50
N GLU A 434 27.67 21.54 -4.57
CA GLU A 434 28.82 21.89 -3.72
C GLU A 434 29.40 23.28 -4.01
N LYS A 435 29.28 23.79 -5.25
CA LYS A 435 29.70 25.15 -5.59
C LYS A 435 28.67 26.23 -5.23
N LEU A 436 27.42 25.86 -4.94
CA LEU A 436 26.37 26.79 -4.53
C LEU A 436 26.48 27.10 -3.04
N SER A 437 26.33 28.37 -2.65
CA SER A 437 26.31 28.78 -1.25
C SER A 437 25.13 28.12 -0.52
N GLN A 438 25.43 27.30 0.49
CA GLN A 438 24.40 26.55 1.24
C GLN A 438 23.33 27.45 1.88
N ASN A 439 23.67 28.71 2.21
CA ASN A 439 22.80 29.62 2.97
C ASN A 439 22.20 30.78 2.15
N GLU A 440 22.57 30.95 0.87
CA GLU A 440 22.08 32.06 0.05
C GLU A 440 21.75 31.56 -1.37
N LEU A 441 20.59 31.98 -1.89
CA LEU A 441 20.18 31.73 -3.28
C LEU A 441 20.82 32.78 -4.19
N THR A 442 21.49 32.34 -5.23
CA THR A 442 22.04 33.20 -6.28
C THR A 442 20.92 33.89 -7.07
N ARG A 443 21.26 34.95 -7.84
CA ARG A 443 20.28 35.70 -8.65
C ARG A 443 19.50 34.83 -9.64
N ASP A 444 20.17 33.84 -10.23
CA ASP A 444 19.54 32.92 -11.18
C ASP A 444 18.71 31.83 -10.45
N GLU A 445 19.08 31.48 -9.21
CA GLU A 445 18.26 30.62 -8.33
C GLU A 445 16.98 31.33 -7.88
N LEU A 446 17.06 32.63 -7.54
CA LEU A 446 15.90 33.44 -7.20
C LEU A 446 14.94 33.57 -8.37
N ALA A 447 15.45 33.76 -9.59
CA ALA A 447 14.61 33.82 -10.80
C ALA A 447 13.86 32.50 -11.05
N LEU A 448 14.49 31.34 -10.81
CA LEU A 448 13.82 30.04 -10.93
C LEU A 448 12.81 29.82 -9.80
N ARG A 449 13.14 30.24 -8.57
CA ARG A 449 12.24 30.19 -7.42
C ARG A 449 10.97 31.03 -7.66
N GLU A 450 11.11 32.30 -8.05
CA GLU A 450 9.98 33.19 -8.33
C GLU A 450 9.09 32.64 -9.44
N ALA A 451 9.68 32.19 -10.56
CA ALA A 451 8.92 31.61 -11.66
C ALA A 451 8.12 30.35 -11.26
N LEU A 452 8.67 29.52 -10.35
CA LEU A 452 7.97 28.35 -9.82
C LEU A 452 6.85 28.73 -8.85
N LEU A 453 7.07 29.72 -7.97
CA LEU A 453 6.07 30.18 -7.01
C LEU A 453 4.88 30.84 -7.72
N ASP A 454 5.16 31.71 -8.70
CA ASP A 454 4.12 32.37 -9.50
C ASP A 454 3.29 31.34 -10.26
N TRP A 455 3.93 30.37 -10.91
CA TRP A 455 3.23 29.30 -11.64
C TRP A 455 2.35 28.44 -10.71
N VAL A 456 2.85 28.05 -9.54
CA VAL A 456 2.05 27.27 -8.59
C VAL A 456 0.90 28.09 -8.02
N ALA A 457 1.11 29.39 -7.78
CA ALA A 457 0.05 30.31 -7.35
C ALA A 457 -1.03 30.46 -8.44
N ASP A 458 -0.65 30.56 -9.71
CA ASP A 458 -1.55 30.68 -10.86
C ASP A 458 -2.38 29.42 -11.11
N VAL A 459 -1.79 28.23 -10.89
CA VAL A 459 -2.53 26.96 -10.93
C VAL A 459 -3.55 26.92 -9.80
N LYS A 460 -3.18 27.40 -8.60
CA LYS A 460 -4.05 27.40 -7.42
C LYS A 460 -5.21 28.41 -7.53
N THR A 461 -4.98 29.60 -8.08
CA THR A 461 -6.04 30.60 -8.32
C THR A 461 -7.04 30.14 -9.37
N ASN A 462 -6.57 29.47 -10.43
CA ASN A 462 -7.46 28.93 -11.47
C ASN A 462 -8.16 27.63 -11.05
N ARG A 463 -7.55 26.81 -10.19
CA ARG A 463 -8.09 25.54 -9.70
C ARG A 463 -7.65 25.28 -8.25
N PRO A 464 -8.48 25.61 -7.24
CA PRO A 464 -8.09 25.54 -5.84
C PRO A 464 -7.73 24.13 -5.36
N ASP A 465 -8.33 23.09 -5.97
CA ASP A 465 -8.11 21.69 -5.61
C ASP A 465 -7.05 20.98 -6.47
N ALA A 466 -6.51 21.63 -7.51
CA ALA A 466 -5.52 21.02 -8.40
C ALA A 466 -4.10 21.12 -7.84
N ILE A 467 -3.31 20.05 -8.01
CA ILE A 467 -1.88 20.05 -7.73
C ILE A 467 -1.14 20.41 -9.02
N ALA A 468 -0.21 21.37 -8.96
CA ALA A 468 0.60 21.73 -10.11
C ALA A 468 1.56 20.58 -10.45
N LEU A 469 1.30 19.85 -11.54
CA LEU A 469 2.10 18.66 -11.88
C LEU A 469 3.50 19.08 -12.33
N LEU A 470 4.55 18.49 -11.72
CA LEU A 470 5.95 18.79 -12.06
C LEU A 470 6.25 18.52 -13.55
N ALA A 471 5.52 17.59 -14.16
CA ALA A 471 5.61 17.29 -15.59
C ALA A 471 5.12 18.44 -16.50
N ASP A 472 4.31 19.35 -15.97
CA ASP A 472 3.80 20.52 -16.70
C ASP A 472 4.70 21.76 -16.50
N ALA A 473 5.59 21.75 -15.50
CA ALA A 473 6.55 22.83 -15.25
C ALA A 473 7.43 23.18 -16.47
N PRO A 474 7.89 22.23 -17.32
CA PRO A 474 8.62 22.55 -18.56
C PRO A 474 7.77 23.20 -19.65
N ARG A 475 6.43 23.13 -19.55
CA ARG A 475 5.50 23.77 -20.48
C ARG A 475 5.26 25.24 -20.13
N GLU A 476 5.53 25.61 -18.87
CA GLU A 476 5.45 26.99 -18.41
C GLU A 476 6.67 27.80 -18.89
N ARG A 477 6.41 28.94 -19.53
CA ARG A 477 7.44 29.69 -20.26
C ARG A 477 8.50 30.25 -19.32
N GLN A 478 8.08 30.83 -18.19
CA GLN A 478 9.01 31.44 -17.24
C GLN A 478 9.84 30.40 -16.49
N VAL A 479 9.21 29.30 -16.08
CA VAL A 479 9.90 28.18 -15.41
C VAL A 479 10.93 27.54 -16.35
N SER A 480 10.57 27.32 -17.62
CA SER A 480 11.48 26.73 -18.61
C SER A 480 12.70 27.62 -18.90
N LEU A 481 12.50 28.94 -19.02
CA LEU A 481 13.59 29.91 -19.23
C LEU A 481 14.53 29.99 -18.03
N ALA A 482 14.00 30.11 -16.81
CA ALA A 482 14.82 30.15 -15.60
C ALA A 482 15.56 28.83 -15.37
N ARG A 483 14.91 27.69 -15.66
CA ARG A 483 15.50 26.35 -15.54
C ARG A 483 16.69 26.16 -16.47
N THR A 484 16.54 26.53 -17.75
CA THR A 484 17.61 26.39 -18.75
C THR A 484 18.79 27.31 -18.51
N LYS A 485 18.56 28.42 -17.79
CA LYS A 485 19.62 29.36 -17.39
C LYS A 485 20.42 28.87 -16.18
N LEU A 486 19.76 28.22 -15.23
CA LEU A 486 20.35 27.84 -13.95
C LEU A 486 20.84 26.38 -13.89
N LEU A 487 20.01 25.42 -14.36
CA LEU A 487 20.25 23.99 -14.13
C LEU A 487 20.97 23.36 -15.32
N PRO A 488 22.14 22.71 -15.10
CA PRO A 488 22.73 21.80 -16.07
C PRO A 488 21.77 20.65 -16.41
N PRO A 489 21.83 20.06 -17.61
CA PRO A 489 20.94 18.97 -18.01
C PRO A 489 21.07 17.72 -17.13
N GLU A 490 22.19 17.55 -16.44
CA GLU A 490 22.46 16.48 -15.47
C GLU A 490 21.72 16.69 -14.13
N VAL A 491 21.28 17.92 -13.83
CA VAL A 491 20.62 18.27 -12.57
C VAL A 491 19.11 18.41 -12.78
N GLY A 492 18.37 17.42 -12.28
CA GLY A 492 16.91 17.41 -12.36
C GLY A 492 16.26 18.55 -11.57
N LEU A 493 15.23 19.17 -12.16
CA LEU A 493 14.41 20.22 -11.51
C LEU A 493 13.85 19.75 -10.14
N ARG A 494 13.44 18.47 -10.06
CA ARG A 494 12.99 17.85 -8.81
C ARG A 494 14.04 17.94 -7.70
N THR A 495 15.27 17.53 -8.02
CA THR A 495 16.38 17.47 -7.06
C THR A 495 16.77 18.87 -6.59
N TRP A 496 16.74 19.86 -7.49
CA TRP A 496 17.00 21.25 -7.13
C TRP A 496 15.91 21.82 -6.21
N ILE A 497 14.64 21.53 -6.49
CA ILE A 497 13.52 21.92 -5.61
C ILE A 497 13.70 21.32 -4.21
N GLU A 498 13.94 20.00 -4.11
CA GLU A 498 14.12 19.32 -2.83
C GLU A 498 15.31 19.88 -2.02
N LYS A 499 16.44 20.21 -2.69
CA LYS A 499 17.67 20.66 -2.01
C LYS A 499 17.75 22.16 -1.70
N ARG A 500 17.11 23.03 -2.50
CA ARG A 500 17.31 24.50 -2.41
C ARG A 500 16.06 25.28 -2.00
N ILE A 501 14.88 24.84 -2.42
CA ILE A 501 13.61 25.51 -2.09
C ILE A 501 12.58 24.56 -1.47
N GLY A 502 13.05 23.43 -0.91
CA GLY A 502 12.21 22.41 -0.26
C GLY A 502 11.51 22.91 1.01
N GLY A 503 11.94 24.06 1.55
CA GLY A 503 11.26 24.77 2.63
C GLY A 503 10.07 25.63 2.18
N GLU A 504 9.96 25.96 0.89
CA GLU A 504 8.89 26.82 0.34
C GLU A 504 7.96 26.08 -0.62
N LEU A 505 8.47 25.05 -1.30
CA LEU A 505 7.72 24.17 -2.18
C LEU A 505 7.86 22.73 -1.70
N GLU A 506 6.73 22.03 -1.57
CA GLU A 506 6.70 20.61 -1.27
C GLU A 506 6.44 19.81 -2.55
N ILE A 507 7.19 18.73 -2.72
CA ILE A 507 6.95 17.76 -3.80
C ILE A 507 6.00 16.69 -3.28
N VAL A 508 4.79 16.67 -3.82
CA VAL A 508 3.73 15.75 -3.43
C VAL A 508 3.47 14.76 -4.55
N LYS A 509 3.16 13.51 -4.20
CA LYS A 509 2.67 12.53 -5.18
C LYS A 509 1.15 12.50 -5.09
N ASP A 510 0.46 12.61 -6.23
CA ASP A 510 -0.99 12.46 -6.28
C ASP A 510 -1.40 10.98 -6.08
N ASP A 511 -2.69 10.75 -5.87
CA ASP A 511 -3.29 9.41 -5.68
C ASP A 511 -3.09 8.48 -6.91
N LYS A 512 -2.59 9.01 -8.04
CA LYS A 512 -2.26 8.28 -9.26
C LYS A 512 -0.75 8.10 -9.44
N GLY A 513 0.06 8.46 -8.44
CA GLY A 513 1.52 8.34 -8.44
C GLY A 513 2.27 9.41 -9.24
N LYS A 514 1.59 10.43 -9.76
CA LYS A 514 2.21 11.55 -10.47
C LYS A 514 2.81 12.53 -9.49
N VAL A 515 3.98 13.06 -9.84
CA VAL A 515 4.71 14.02 -9.03
C VAL A 515 4.21 15.42 -9.33
N GLY A 516 3.70 16.10 -8.31
CA GLY A 516 3.30 17.50 -8.33
C GLY A 516 4.09 18.34 -7.35
N ILE A 517 4.00 19.65 -7.51
CA ILE A 517 4.56 20.65 -6.62
C ILE A 517 3.38 21.42 -6.04
N ARG A 518 3.42 21.70 -4.75
CA ARG A 518 2.52 22.64 -4.09
C ARG A 518 3.35 23.63 -3.29
N MET A 519 2.87 24.87 -3.17
CA MET A 519 3.43 25.78 -2.18
C MET A 519 3.35 25.09 -0.83
N ARG A 520 4.45 25.07 -0.09
CA ARG A 520 4.42 24.76 1.32
C ARG A 520 3.71 25.93 2.00
N GLU A 521 2.39 25.96 1.86
CA GLU A 521 1.56 26.64 2.82
C GLU A 521 1.87 25.96 4.13
N SER A 522 2.24 26.75 5.15
CA SER A 522 2.26 26.31 6.53
C SER A 522 1.02 25.44 6.74
N LEU A 523 1.21 24.12 6.77
CA LEU A 523 0.10 23.17 6.83
C LEU A 523 -0.77 23.61 8.00
N PRO A 524 -2.10 23.39 7.99
CA PRO A 524 -2.91 23.58 9.19
C PRO A 524 -2.25 22.92 10.41
N ALA A 525 -1.52 21.81 10.20
CA ALA A 525 -0.65 21.18 11.19
C ALA A 525 0.55 22.04 11.63
N GLU A 526 1.37 22.59 10.72
CA GLU A 526 2.51 23.45 11.10
C GLU A 526 2.06 24.78 11.72
N LYS A 527 1.00 25.41 11.21
CA LYS A 527 0.35 26.56 11.86
C LYS A 527 -0.15 26.23 13.27
N LYS A 528 -0.73 25.04 13.46
CA LYS A 528 -1.15 24.57 14.80
C LYS A 528 0.05 24.24 15.70
N LYS A 529 1.18 23.78 15.15
CA LYS A 529 2.44 23.58 15.90
C LYS A 529 3.03 24.92 16.32
N GLU A 530 3.13 25.88 15.40
CA GLU A 530 3.62 27.23 15.69
C GLU A 530 2.70 27.93 16.69
N ALA A 531 1.38 27.90 16.51
CA ALA A 531 0.42 28.44 17.47
C ALA A 531 0.52 27.76 18.86
N PHE A 532 0.82 26.46 18.91
CA PHE A 532 1.11 25.77 20.17
C PHE A 532 2.38 26.32 20.82
N PHE A 533 3.49 26.45 20.09
CA PHE A 533 4.74 27.00 20.64
C PHE A 533 4.63 28.49 21.01
N GLU A 534 3.87 29.29 20.26
CA GLU A 534 3.56 30.69 20.56
C GLU A 534 2.66 30.84 21.80
N SER A 535 1.85 29.82 22.10
CA SER A 535 1.03 29.81 23.32
C SER A 535 1.84 29.52 24.59
N LEU A 536 3.05 29.00 24.46
CA LEU A 536 3.94 28.71 25.58
C LEU A 536 4.74 29.95 25.97
N PRO A 537 5.10 30.12 27.26
CA PRO A 537 5.88 31.27 27.69
C PRO A 537 7.25 31.31 27.00
N ALA A 538 7.64 32.47 26.48
CA ALA A 538 8.96 32.66 25.86
C ALA A 538 10.10 32.70 26.91
N ASP A 539 9.81 33.26 28.09
CA ASP A 539 10.80 33.52 29.14
C ASP A 539 10.76 32.49 30.29
N GLY A 540 10.20 31.30 30.06
CA GLY A 540 10.11 30.23 31.06
C GLY A 540 9.33 29.00 30.58
N PHE A 541 9.16 28.03 31.47
CA PHE A 541 8.38 26.82 31.23
C PHE A 541 7.03 26.92 31.94
N ALA A 542 5.95 26.49 31.29
CA ALA A 542 4.69 26.23 31.98
C ALA A 542 4.86 25.11 33.03
N THR A 543 3.95 24.99 34.00
CA THR A 543 4.02 23.95 35.03
C THR A 543 4.15 22.55 34.42
N GLU A 544 3.34 22.27 33.41
CA GLU A 544 3.33 20.99 32.69
C GLU A 544 4.59 20.79 31.83
N GLU A 545 5.23 21.88 31.39
CA GLU A 545 6.51 21.83 30.69
C GLU A 545 7.68 21.55 31.63
N GLU A 546 7.70 22.18 32.80
CA GLU A 546 8.73 21.97 33.81
C GLU A 546 8.67 20.54 34.36
N GLU A 547 7.47 20.00 34.60
CA GLU A 547 7.28 18.60 34.99
C GLU A 547 7.81 17.62 33.94
N LEU A 548 7.58 17.89 32.65
CA LEU A 548 8.10 17.06 31.56
C LEU A 548 9.63 17.19 31.44
N ARG A 549 10.18 18.40 31.61
CA ARG A 549 11.62 18.66 31.61
C ARG A 549 12.31 17.93 32.75
N GLU A 550 11.83 18.06 33.98
CA GLU A 550 12.37 17.38 35.16
C GLU A 550 12.31 15.85 34.99
N ALA A 551 11.20 15.31 34.47
CA ALA A 551 11.08 13.87 34.21
C ALA A 551 12.14 13.37 33.21
N ILE A 552 12.42 14.14 32.15
CA ILE A 552 13.43 13.80 31.14
C ILE A 552 14.85 13.90 31.71
N LEU A 553 15.15 14.94 32.50
CA LEU A 553 16.46 15.10 33.14
C LEU A 553 16.71 14.03 34.21
N ASN A 554 15.69 13.67 35.00
CA ASN A 554 15.74 12.57 35.96
C ASN A 554 15.97 11.23 35.24
N PHE A 555 15.24 10.96 34.16
CA PHE A 555 15.47 9.77 33.35
C PHE A 555 16.91 9.68 32.82
N LEU A 556 17.46 10.79 32.32
CA LEU A 556 18.83 10.82 31.79
C LEU A 556 19.90 10.66 32.89
N THR A 557 19.67 11.19 34.09
CA THR A 557 20.62 11.10 35.22
C THR A 557 20.56 9.75 35.96
N GLU A 558 19.38 9.13 35.99
CA GLU A 558 19.15 7.80 36.57
C GLU A 558 19.43 6.65 35.59
N TRP A 559 19.68 6.95 34.32
CA TRP A 559 20.00 5.92 33.34
C TRP A 559 21.26 5.13 33.74
N ARG A 560 21.11 3.80 33.84
CA ARG A 560 22.18 2.84 34.17
C ARG A 560 22.43 1.82 33.06
N GLY A 561 21.82 2.01 31.89
CA GLY A 561 21.99 1.10 30.76
C GLY A 561 23.40 1.17 30.18
N GLU A 562 23.90 0.03 29.67
CA GLU A 562 25.23 -0.08 29.03
C GLU A 562 25.32 0.70 27.70
N SER A 563 24.20 1.13 27.14
CA SER A 563 24.11 1.96 25.93
C SER A 563 23.53 3.34 26.23
N THR A 564 23.83 4.32 25.39
CA THR A 564 23.20 5.65 25.42
C THR A 564 21.67 5.51 25.38
N PRO A 565 20.93 6.23 26.24
CA PRO A 565 19.47 6.18 26.21
C PRO A 565 18.95 6.70 24.86
N THR A 566 17.81 6.16 24.41
CA THR A 566 17.17 6.58 23.16
C THR A 566 15.82 7.20 23.45
N LEU A 567 15.32 7.99 22.50
CA LEU A 567 13.98 8.61 22.58
C LEU A 567 12.88 7.56 22.81
N SER A 568 13.06 6.33 22.29
CA SER A 568 12.15 5.20 22.55
C SER A 568 12.22 4.70 23.99
N HIS A 569 13.40 4.68 24.61
CA HIS A 569 13.56 4.35 26.03
C HIS A 569 12.89 5.41 26.91
N ALA A 570 13.12 6.70 26.65
CA ALA A 570 12.44 7.78 27.37
C ALA A 570 10.91 7.75 27.18
N GLY A 571 10.43 7.45 25.97
CA GLY A 571 8.99 7.30 25.70
C GLY A 571 8.33 6.11 26.38
N SER A 572 9.12 5.15 26.90
CA SER A 572 8.67 3.98 27.64
C SER A 572 8.77 4.15 29.15
N ASP A 573 9.47 5.19 29.64
CA ASP A 573 9.51 5.54 31.04
C ASP A 573 8.13 6.03 31.53
N SER A 574 7.72 5.58 32.72
CA SER A 574 6.38 5.82 33.23
C SER A 574 6.11 7.30 33.56
N MET A 575 7.12 8.01 34.06
CA MET A 575 7.02 9.41 34.45
C MET A 575 7.04 10.30 33.20
N VAL A 576 8.02 10.08 32.31
CA VAL A 576 8.12 10.79 31.02
C VAL A 576 6.86 10.56 30.17
N ARG A 577 6.31 9.34 30.14
CA ARG A 577 5.07 9.04 29.42
C ARG A 577 3.87 9.77 30.00
N SER A 578 3.75 9.88 31.33
CA SER A 578 2.66 10.58 31.99
C SER A 578 2.70 12.08 31.70
N CYS A 579 3.84 12.73 31.93
CA CYS A 579 4.03 14.16 31.66
C CYS A 579 3.88 14.47 30.15
N ARG A 580 4.32 13.58 29.26
CA ARG A 580 4.08 13.71 27.81
C ARG A 580 2.58 13.70 27.47
N GLN A 581 1.79 12.85 28.13
CA GLN A 581 0.34 12.80 27.92
C GLN A 581 -0.37 14.01 28.53
N ALA A 582 0.17 14.64 29.57
CA ALA A 582 -0.37 15.87 30.11
C ALA A 582 -0.12 17.07 29.17
N LEU A 583 1.09 17.18 28.62
CA LEU A 583 1.50 18.33 27.81
C LEU A 583 1.14 18.21 26.31
N LEU A 584 1.40 17.05 25.70
CA LEU A 584 1.38 16.91 24.23
C LEU A 584 0.15 16.16 23.69
N LYS A 585 -0.75 15.65 24.55
CA LYS A 585 -1.92 14.88 24.11
C LYS A 585 -2.90 15.76 23.31
N GLY A 586 -3.19 15.33 22.08
CA GLY A 586 -4.08 16.06 21.18
C GLY A 586 -3.41 17.24 20.47
N THR A 587 -2.11 17.44 20.67
CA THR A 587 -1.32 18.47 19.95
C THR A 587 -0.61 17.83 18.74
N PRO A 588 -0.33 18.61 17.68
CA PRO A 588 0.42 18.13 16.51
C PRO A 588 1.93 18.05 16.74
N VAL A 589 2.43 18.37 17.94
CA VAL A 589 3.86 18.44 18.27
C VAL A 589 4.35 17.12 18.86
N SER A 590 5.44 16.58 18.30
CA SER A 590 6.08 15.37 18.82
C SER A 590 7.01 15.67 20.00
N LEU A 591 7.30 14.64 20.81
CA LEU A 591 8.25 14.76 21.93
C LEU A 591 9.64 15.20 21.45
N LYS A 592 10.10 14.71 20.30
CA LYS A 592 11.38 15.12 19.70
C LYS A 592 11.38 16.63 19.40
N GLU A 593 10.36 17.13 18.70
CA GLU A 593 10.28 18.54 18.32
C GLU A 593 10.20 19.45 19.54
N TRP A 594 9.48 19.03 20.60
CA TRP A 594 9.44 19.77 21.86
C TRP A 594 10.81 19.79 22.56
N ILE A 595 11.52 18.65 22.64
CA ILE A 595 12.87 18.58 23.22
C ILE A 595 13.81 19.52 22.46
N ASP A 596 13.86 19.44 21.13
CA ASP A 596 14.75 20.26 20.30
C ASP A 596 14.49 21.77 20.47
N ARG A 597 13.21 22.19 20.56
CA ARG A 597 12.84 23.62 20.60
C ARG A 597 12.85 24.24 21.99
N ARG A 598 12.53 23.47 23.05
CA ARG A 598 12.32 24.02 24.40
C ARG A 598 13.47 23.70 25.34
N ILE A 599 14.03 22.49 25.25
CA ILE A 599 15.13 22.03 26.14
C ILE A 599 16.39 21.58 25.37
N GLY A 600 16.53 21.97 24.10
CA GLY A 600 17.73 21.72 23.28
C GLY A 600 19.00 22.41 23.81
N GLY A 601 18.83 23.33 24.77
CA GLY A 601 19.89 23.90 25.60
C GLY A 601 20.51 22.91 26.59
N GLU A 602 19.75 21.91 27.03
CA GLU A 602 20.09 21.01 28.14
C GLU A 602 20.20 19.55 27.71
N VAL A 603 19.41 19.16 26.71
CA VAL A 603 19.35 17.81 26.15
C VAL A 603 19.74 17.89 24.68
N GLU A 604 20.69 17.05 24.27
CA GLU A 604 21.06 16.88 22.87
C GLU A 604 20.54 15.54 22.35
N MET A 605 20.19 15.51 21.05
CA MET A 605 19.69 14.30 20.38
C MET A 605 20.45 14.04 19.09
N LEU A 606 20.93 12.81 18.91
CA LEU A 606 21.69 12.38 17.75
C LEU A 606 21.07 11.14 17.13
N MET A 607 20.93 11.15 15.81
CA MET A 607 20.45 9.99 15.08
C MET A 607 21.61 8.99 14.89
N ASP A 608 21.38 7.75 15.31
CA ASP A 608 22.34 6.66 15.12
C ASP A 608 22.22 6.04 13.70
N PRO A 609 23.21 5.24 13.26
CA PRO A 609 23.18 4.57 11.96
C PRO A 609 22.03 3.56 11.78
N THR A 610 21.31 3.20 12.85
CA THR A 610 20.13 2.34 12.81
C THR A 610 18.82 3.14 12.65
N GLY A 611 18.91 4.47 12.64
CA GLY A 611 17.77 5.38 12.53
C GLY A 611 17.08 5.67 13.86
N GLN A 612 17.66 5.29 15.00
CA GLN A 612 17.15 5.63 16.33
C GLN A 612 17.75 6.94 16.85
N TRP A 613 16.96 7.71 17.58
CA TRP A 613 17.41 8.96 18.21
C TRP A 613 17.99 8.64 19.58
N ALA A 614 19.32 8.69 19.71
CA ALA A 614 20.01 8.71 21.00
C ALA A 614 19.82 10.09 21.64
N MET A 615 19.65 10.12 22.96
CA MET A 615 19.46 11.34 23.75
C MET A 615 20.41 11.36 24.94
N GLY A 616 20.83 12.55 25.35
CA GLY A 616 21.74 12.73 26.47
C GLY A 616 21.82 14.18 26.90
N LEU A 617 22.44 14.42 28.06
CA LEU A 617 22.73 15.78 28.50
C LEU A 617 23.68 16.45 27.50
N ARG A 618 23.49 17.73 27.24
CA ARG A 618 24.27 18.46 26.25
C ARG A 618 25.77 18.40 26.57
N GLY A 619 26.58 18.00 25.59
CA GLY A 619 28.03 17.80 25.76
C GLY A 619 28.43 16.47 26.40
N HIS A 620 27.48 15.59 26.71
CA HIS A 620 27.73 14.25 27.26
C HIS A 620 27.45 13.11 26.27
N LEU A 621 26.85 13.35 25.08
CA LEU A 621 26.83 12.36 24.01
C LEU A 621 28.14 12.37 23.23
N ASP A 622 28.83 11.23 23.27
CA ASP A 622 29.98 10.99 22.40
C ASP A 622 29.50 10.72 20.96
N HIS A 623 29.59 11.75 20.11
CA HIS A 623 29.31 11.69 18.67
C HIS A 623 30.05 10.56 17.94
N SER A 624 31.20 10.11 18.47
CA SER A 624 32.03 9.06 17.88
C SER A 624 31.60 7.64 18.30
N ALA A 625 30.98 7.48 19.47
CA ALA A 625 30.46 6.21 19.97
C ALA A 625 29.13 5.83 19.30
N VAL A 626 28.26 6.82 19.03
CA VAL A 626 26.98 6.62 18.34
C VAL A 626 27.17 6.22 16.87
N SER A 627 28.27 6.63 16.25
CA SER A 627 28.58 6.38 14.82
C SER A 627 29.36 5.09 14.54
N LYS A 628 29.94 4.43 15.57
CA LYS A 628 30.77 3.24 15.37
C LYS A 628 29.94 1.95 15.45
N LYS A 629 29.87 1.24 14.32
CA LYS A 629 29.41 -0.14 14.15
C LYS A 629 29.86 -1.02 15.33
N ARG A 630 28.93 -1.48 16.17
CA ARG A 630 29.20 -2.52 17.17
C ARG A 630 29.83 -3.73 16.45
N LYS A 631 31.12 -3.96 16.67
CA LYS A 631 31.76 -5.24 16.32
C LYS A 631 31.10 -6.30 17.18
N ALA A 632 30.52 -7.30 16.53
CA ALA A 632 30.06 -8.51 17.19
C ALA A 632 31.27 -9.15 17.91
N GLU A 633 31.27 -9.08 19.23
CA GLU A 633 32.22 -9.82 20.05
C GLU A 633 31.71 -11.25 20.19
N LYS A 634 32.40 -12.16 19.51
CA LYS A 634 32.34 -13.60 19.77
C LYS A 634 32.83 -13.83 21.19
N VAL A 635 31.98 -14.38 22.06
CA VAL A 635 32.44 -15.17 23.20
C VAL A 635 32.03 -16.62 22.95
N ASP A 636 33.05 -17.46 22.92
CA ASP A 636 33.04 -18.88 22.66
C ASP A 636 32.97 -19.67 23.97
N ASP A 637 32.19 -20.75 23.90
CA ASP A 637 32.15 -21.97 24.72
C ASP A 637 31.86 -21.97 26.24
N GLY A 638 30.99 -22.91 26.68
CA GLY A 638 30.99 -23.32 28.09
C GLY A 638 29.77 -23.92 28.81
N LYS A 639 28.90 -24.72 28.17
CA LYS A 639 28.29 -25.95 28.77
C LYS A 639 27.41 -25.85 30.06
N GLY A 640 26.09 -26.01 29.87
CA GLY A 640 25.32 -27.12 30.48
C GLY A 640 24.29 -26.85 31.59
N LYS A 641 22.99 -26.93 31.26
CA LYS A 641 22.07 -28.05 31.65
C LYS A 641 20.64 -27.78 31.18
N GLY A 642 20.13 -28.68 30.34
CA GLY A 642 18.74 -28.68 29.91
C GLY A 642 17.78 -29.27 30.94
N LYS A 643 16.52 -28.85 30.83
CA LYS A 643 15.33 -29.65 31.11
C LYS A 643 14.20 -29.13 30.21
N GLY A 644 13.79 -29.95 29.25
CA GLY A 644 12.63 -29.66 28.41
C GLY A 644 11.32 -29.90 29.17
N LYS A 645 10.25 -29.27 28.67
CA LYS A 645 8.89 -29.83 28.75
C LYS A 645 7.95 -29.15 27.75
N ASP A 646 7.68 -29.90 26.69
CA ASP A 646 6.38 -30.19 26.12
C ASP A 646 5.44 -29.04 25.71
N LYS A 647 5.37 -28.84 24.39
CA LYS A 647 4.20 -28.31 23.69
C LYS A 647 3.15 -29.42 23.62
N HIS A 648 2.03 -29.26 24.32
CA HIS A 648 0.79 -29.93 23.96
C HIS A 648 -0.03 -28.99 23.08
N GLY A 649 -0.17 -29.37 21.81
CA GLY A 649 -1.26 -28.90 20.99
C GLY A 649 -2.53 -29.66 21.37
N ASP A 650 -3.65 -28.96 21.38
CA ASP A 650 -4.96 -29.57 21.36
C ASP A 650 -5.82 -28.83 20.34
N SER A 651 -5.91 -29.43 19.16
CA SER A 651 -6.91 -29.12 18.15
C SER A 651 -8.02 -30.16 18.31
N ALA A 652 -9.20 -29.70 18.70
CA ALA A 652 -10.39 -30.53 18.86
C ALA A 652 -11.16 -30.69 17.53
N PRO A 653 -11.95 -31.77 17.38
CA PRO A 653 -12.10 -32.50 16.14
C PRO A 653 -13.54 -32.50 15.59
N TRP A 654 -13.71 -32.43 14.27
CA TRP A 654 -14.89 -32.99 13.60
C TRP A 654 -14.61 -33.23 12.11
N LYS A 655 -14.35 -34.50 11.76
CA LYS A 655 -14.96 -35.24 10.64
C LYS A 655 -14.15 -36.50 10.38
N ARG A 656 -14.68 -37.62 10.88
CA ARG A 656 -14.38 -38.95 10.34
C ARG A 656 -14.96 -39.04 8.94
N ALA A 657 -14.16 -39.48 7.99
CA ALA A 657 -14.64 -40.21 6.82
C ALA A 657 -13.90 -41.54 6.74
N ARG A 658 -14.70 -42.58 6.48
CA ARG A 658 -14.36 -43.99 6.40
C ARG A 658 -13.57 -44.32 5.13
N SER A 659 -12.66 -45.27 5.26
CA SER A 659 -12.21 -46.33 4.32
C SER A 659 -10.80 -46.70 4.77
N GLY A 660 -10.44 -47.93 5.11
CA GLY A 660 -10.90 -49.22 4.61
C GLY A 660 -9.65 -49.94 4.11
N ASP A 661 -9.46 -51.18 4.54
CA ASP A 661 -8.45 -52.16 4.09
C ASP A 661 -6.99 -51.93 4.48
N ASP A 662 -6.17 -52.92 4.84
CA ASP A 662 -6.33 -54.37 5.00
C ASP A 662 -5.01 -54.88 5.65
N ARG A 663 -5.07 -56.11 6.17
CA ARG A 663 -3.96 -57.07 6.42
C ARG A 663 -3.32 -57.22 7.81
N ASP A 664 -3.68 -58.39 8.35
CA ASP A 664 -2.79 -59.51 8.70
C ASP A 664 -2.33 -59.71 10.17
N ARG A 665 -3.06 -60.64 10.80
CA ARG A 665 -2.61 -62.01 11.14
C ARG A 665 -1.74 -62.23 12.38
N ALA A 666 -2.36 -62.84 13.39
CA ALA A 666 -1.95 -64.00 14.22
C ALA A 666 -2.77 -63.97 15.52
N SER A 667 -3.05 -65.01 16.29
CA SER A 667 -3.12 -66.48 16.22
C SER A 667 -3.51 -66.91 17.67
N SER A 668 -3.98 -68.16 17.86
CA SER A 668 -4.40 -68.81 19.13
C SER A 668 -5.80 -68.40 19.65
N GLY A 669 -6.78 -69.27 19.91
CA GLY A 669 -6.80 -70.72 20.09
C GLY A 669 -7.04 -71.05 21.57
N GLY A 670 -8.24 -71.52 21.94
CA GLY A 670 -8.46 -72.07 23.29
C GLY A 670 -9.90 -72.14 23.81
N SER A 671 -10.60 -73.22 23.45
CA SER A 671 -11.45 -74.07 24.31
C SER A 671 -12.69 -73.55 25.08
N ALA A 672 -13.73 -74.38 24.96
CA ALA A 672 -14.66 -74.87 26.01
C ALA A 672 -16.05 -74.23 26.14
N GLN A 673 -17.02 -74.92 25.53
CA GLN A 673 -18.43 -75.05 25.93
C GLN A 673 -18.53 -75.91 27.23
N PRO A 674 -19.64 -75.86 28.02
CA PRO A 674 -20.81 -76.72 27.71
C PRO A 674 -22.21 -76.31 28.25
N LYS A 675 -23.26 -76.86 27.57
CA LYS A 675 -24.59 -77.36 28.09
C LYS A 675 -25.57 -76.33 28.72
N ARG A 676 -26.92 -76.44 28.73
CA ARG A 676 -28.01 -77.29 28.17
C ARG A 676 -29.36 -76.64 28.64
N GLY A 677 -30.47 -76.99 27.97
CA GLY A 677 -31.88 -76.85 28.43
C GLY A 677 -32.62 -75.71 27.71
N VAL A 678 -33.58 -75.89 26.80
CA VAL A 678 -34.77 -76.77 26.63
C VAL A 678 -35.88 -76.53 27.66
N GLU A 679 -36.88 -75.72 27.27
CA GLU A 679 -38.34 -75.98 27.33
C GLU A 679 -39.03 -74.74 26.68
N ARG A 680 -39.70 -74.83 25.51
CA ARG A 680 -41.08 -75.29 25.25
C ARG A 680 -42.09 -74.78 26.29
N VAL A 681 -43.29 -74.27 26.00
CA VAL A 681 -44.10 -74.01 24.79
C VAL A 681 -45.43 -73.40 25.30
N ARG A 682 -46.19 -72.72 24.41
CA ARG A 682 -47.57 -72.17 24.55
C ARG A 682 -47.65 -70.86 25.33
N ASN A 683 -48.15 -69.74 24.78
CA ASN A 683 -49.04 -69.50 23.64
C ASN A 683 -48.54 -68.32 22.81
#